data_AF-A0A1V8V077-F1
#
_entry.id   AF-A0A1V8V077-F1
#
_cell.length_a   1.000
_cell.length_b   1.000
_cell.length_c   1.000
_cell.angle_alpha   90.00
_cell.angle_beta   90.00
_cell.angle_gamma   90.00
#
_symmetry.space_group_name_H-M   'P 1'
#
loop_
_entity.id
_entity.type
_entity.pdbx_description
1 polymer ?
#
loop_
_entity_poly.entity_id
_entity_poly.type
_entity_poly.pdbx_seq_one_letter_code
_entity_poly.pdbx_strand_id
1 'polypeptide(L)'
;MRRTGLKVSAAPNSTSWTLSQSQADQQHYEQGMPSMANGAYGGHDDEGYGTYSSTNRTNSAGWKPNPVHAQTNGYANGNIDYNTPLEERPSHQISLDTRARSQEQDPVTKHLLRETALLDTQGYEVLTIQEVDALKKEADRLRTRLEAAQRQLAFESKVRDAAQNLTRLYSSSSGKGRADTPQSPDSPKRPRRSLLGQRRPSSSSIESKSLGQAEEEVASSTRKVDELNETIKKLLDRRQIVERKLLQHTAAVLAEKKDEHAQAATNGHFDHERERDSRASSMYSPDEFDGIRDILCGAPLQSSNRLQKRATSRKLQEEHEQQLHGMQMRLEQLNDQLRSVISEAGRSRGVEVPPEPRYGQVDRDDPAGKLTTDFDRLENNLRHLQQEQHETSAHLARVEEHTHRTVSSVEEQLEGLNTQLHNTLLLSSAAMLPDLQEPPEVTGQDYQPQLAYLEECLGNVEHLLRQHNDDLREARERGQHASRELEGARTGAAREIEEANGKLAFHTKKVNEYDATLGGLWEILQSDTSSARGTDAEDTSNADDATPVVSAKESFSLPAFNSRVQHLFDRAMSAREQQDILRRQVQQQRELNGKSDAEKDRQMEELNTKNASLVATHGSLQDELANAMVNHTRSESEVGHLRAEFLNVENELEQLRRTADTKGAEREEMTRALQDHQSTATALQEKVDDLEAQVAELIDDARIFTVESDTQLKRSEAKHADLTTQLTAATSAREAAESKHITVSTEMENLENEVVRLTTELAMAKAELDGAYGSRAERAKAAQASEVQALNERNIAVAAEVASLRSANAELERDLTTFRSAPPQDTERTKVLETELMALTTDFQDLTRESLQLEHERTQLDYLIDGLRDRVEALEGQLSDEKVRWLGIKSPATAGPGGRESVMGRAGGEGVSVMVLRQEFKRMMRETRAEGVRALRAEQDHRRALETQLRHLRHAHPSPSSREASATRAPPGPNGTLTPNVPSTSHTANSSVSGNGLMVNGHGNGHDRGGSTTSFLSSSAAV
;
A
#
# COMPACT_ATOMS: atom_id res chain seq x y z
N MET A 1 18.49 -48.25 20.33
CA MET A 1 17.71 -49.46 20.68
C MET A 1 16.33 -49.40 20.01
N ARG A 2 15.45 -50.41 20.19
CA ARG A 2 14.18 -50.57 19.45
C ARG A 2 12.98 -49.81 20.08
N ARG A 3 12.07 -49.31 19.21
CA ARG A 3 10.59 -49.12 19.45
C ARG A 3 10.24 -48.12 20.59
N THR A 4 9.05 -47.52 20.73
CA THR A 4 7.75 -47.32 20.00
C THR A 4 7.14 -46.02 20.60
N GLY A 5 6.19 -45.25 20.05
CA GLY A 5 5.13 -45.45 19.04
C GLY A 5 3.75 -45.08 19.66
N LEU A 6 2.76 -44.61 18.87
CA LEU A 6 1.37 -44.17 19.28
C LEU A 6 1.36 -42.76 19.96
N LYS A 7 0.30 -41.91 20.02
CA LYS A 7 -1.09 -41.74 19.42
C LYS A 7 -1.63 -40.34 19.93
N VAL A 8 -2.69 -39.66 19.45
CA VAL A 8 -3.39 -39.51 18.13
C VAL A 8 -4.46 -38.37 18.17
N SER A 9 -4.69 -37.67 17.04
CA SER A 9 -5.81 -36.77 16.61
C SER A 9 -6.76 -35.99 17.57
N ALA A 10 -7.01 -34.71 17.23
CA ALA A 10 -8.32 -33.98 17.19
C ALA A 10 -8.10 -32.70 16.30
N ALA A 11 -8.94 -32.26 15.35
CA ALA A 11 -10.35 -31.78 15.37
C ALA A 11 -10.53 -30.44 16.15
N PRO A 12 -11.44 -29.49 15.78
CA PRO A 12 -12.54 -29.48 14.77
C PRO A 12 -12.26 -28.52 13.56
N ASN A 13 -13.00 -28.42 12.44
CA ASN A 13 -14.42 -28.14 12.14
C ASN A 13 -14.90 -26.72 12.58
N SER A 14 -15.01 -25.74 11.67
CA SER A 14 -16.23 -25.36 10.88
C SER A 14 -17.24 -24.47 11.64
N THR A 15 -17.83 -23.36 11.15
CA THR A 15 -17.85 -22.69 9.81
C THR A 15 -18.64 -21.36 9.89
N SER A 16 -18.63 -20.56 8.79
CA SER A 16 -19.73 -19.66 8.32
C SER A 16 -19.93 -18.30 9.02
N TRP A 17 -20.46 -17.22 8.43
CA TRP A 17 -20.88 -16.83 7.03
C TRP A 17 -20.29 -15.41 6.78
N THR A 18 -19.88 -14.87 5.61
CA THR A 18 -20.39 -14.77 4.21
C THR A 18 -21.74 -14.08 4.01
N LEU A 19 -21.73 -12.90 3.37
CA LEU A 19 -22.89 -12.22 2.77
C LEU A 19 -22.74 -12.18 1.23
N SER A 20 -23.83 -12.18 0.47
CA SER A 20 -23.81 -11.87 -0.97
C SER A 20 -25.11 -11.23 -1.44
N GLN A 21 -25.10 -10.67 -2.66
CA GLN A 21 -26.15 -9.82 -3.22
C GLN A 21 -26.52 -10.29 -4.65
N SER A 22 -27.81 -10.29 -5.02
CA SER A 22 -28.26 -10.23 -6.43
C SER A 22 -29.78 -10.06 -6.58
N GLN A 23 -30.19 -9.48 -7.71
CA GLN A 23 -31.56 -9.34 -8.24
C GLN A 23 -32.11 -10.69 -8.77
N ALA A 24 -33.40 -10.99 -8.96
CA ALA A 24 -34.71 -10.42 -8.56
C ALA A 24 -35.79 -11.55 -8.79
N ASP A 25 -37.08 -11.43 -9.14
CA ASP A 25 -37.99 -10.34 -9.56
C ASP A 25 -39.49 -10.75 -9.50
N GLN A 26 -40.40 -9.78 -9.73
CA GLN A 26 -41.80 -9.85 -10.22
C GLN A 26 -42.73 -11.05 -9.83
N GLN A 27 -43.79 -10.78 -9.04
CA GLN A 27 -45.18 -10.54 -9.52
C GLN A 27 -46.16 -10.19 -8.36
N HIS A 28 -47.31 -9.57 -8.67
CA HIS A 28 -48.28 -9.00 -7.70
C HIS A 28 -49.41 -9.97 -7.28
N TYR A 29 -49.91 -9.83 -6.04
CA TYR A 29 -51.34 -9.62 -5.72
C TYR A 29 -51.52 -8.97 -4.33
N GLU A 30 -52.73 -8.50 -4.00
CA GLU A 30 -53.00 -7.38 -3.06
C GLU A 30 -53.11 -7.68 -1.54
N GLN A 31 -53.20 -6.56 -0.79
CA GLN A 31 -53.89 -6.30 0.51
C GLN A 31 -53.10 -6.43 1.85
N GLY A 32 -52.97 -5.30 2.57
CA GLY A 32 -52.61 -5.24 4.00
C GLY A 32 -51.60 -4.14 4.41
N MET A 33 -52.07 -3.03 4.98
CA MET A 33 -51.28 -1.96 5.61
C MET A 33 -51.15 -2.18 7.14
N PRO A 34 -50.27 -1.48 7.91
CA PRO A 34 -48.92 -0.96 7.60
C PRO A 34 -47.88 -1.15 8.75
N SER A 35 -46.66 -0.59 8.56
CA SER A 35 -45.81 0.07 9.59
C SER A 35 -44.59 -0.67 10.21
N MET A 36 -43.51 0.11 10.39
CA MET A 36 -42.27 -0.08 11.18
C MET A 36 -41.40 -1.34 11.02
N ALA A 37 -40.22 -1.17 10.39
CA ALA A 37 -39.02 -1.96 10.67
C ALA A 37 -37.73 -1.18 10.32
N ASN A 38 -36.74 -1.21 11.21
CA ASN A 38 -35.34 -0.85 10.92
C ASN A 38 -34.74 -1.91 9.98
N GLY A 39 -33.69 -1.68 9.18
CA GLY A 39 -32.61 -0.70 9.32
C GLY A 39 -31.34 -1.44 9.75
N ALA A 40 -30.54 -1.88 8.77
CA ALA A 40 -29.37 -2.75 8.98
C ALA A 40 -28.23 -2.43 8.01
N TYR A 41 -26.99 -2.68 8.45
CA TYR A 41 -25.75 -2.24 7.82
C TYR A 41 -25.34 -3.05 6.57
N GLY A 42 -24.55 -2.40 5.70
CA GLY A 42 -23.62 -3.05 4.78
C GLY A 42 -22.26 -2.34 4.89
N GLY A 43 -21.19 -3.09 5.18
CA GLY A 43 -19.86 -2.53 5.46
C GLY A 43 -19.02 -2.23 4.21
N HIS A 44 -17.89 -1.56 4.40
CA HIS A 44 -16.76 -1.57 3.47
C HIS A 44 -15.79 -2.70 3.84
N ASP A 45 -15.24 -3.36 2.82
CA ASP A 45 -13.97 -4.07 2.91
C ASP A 45 -12.90 -3.15 2.30
N ASP A 46 -11.74 -2.99 2.96
CA ASP A 46 -10.62 -2.15 2.48
C ASP A 46 -9.29 -2.90 2.60
N GLU A 47 -8.67 -3.20 1.44
CA GLU A 47 -7.26 -3.59 1.32
C GLU A 47 -6.56 -2.60 0.37
N GLY A 48 -5.87 -1.61 0.94
CA GLY A 48 -5.09 -0.61 0.20
C GLY A 48 -3.63 -0.58 0.67
N TYR A 49 -2.69 -0.93 -0.20
CA TYR A 49 -1.28 -1.12 0.19
C TYR A 49 -0.38 0.08 -0.02
N GLY A 50 0.61 0.25 0.85
CA GLY A 50 1.60 1.32 0.78
C GLY A 50 2.94 0.86 0.21
N THR A 51 3.37 1.45 -0.91
CA THR A 51 4.76 1.38 -1.37
C THR A 51 5.20 2.68 -2.05
N TYR A 52 6.50 2.95 -1.97
CA TYR A 52 7.09 4.28 -2.04
C TYR A 52 7.57 4.64 -3.44
N SER A 53 6.66 4.85 -4.40
CA SER A 53 7.04 5.43 -5.69
C SER A 53 7.28 6.95 -5.59
N SER A 54 8.44 7.41 -6.07
CA SER A 54 8.90 8.80 -5.92
C SER A 54 8.11 9.77 -6.81
N THR A 55 7.17 10.52 -6.24
CA THR A 55 6.47 11.58 -6.97
C THR A 55 7.22 12.91 -6.91
N ASN A 56 7.81 13.33 -8.02
CA ASN A 56 8.10 14.74 -8.28
C ASN A 56 6.77 15.50 -8.41
N ARG A 57 6.25 16.07 -7.33
CA ARG A 57 5.12 17.02 -7.38
C ARG A 57 5.61 18.46 -7.25
N THR A 58 5.48 19.21 -8.35
CA THR A 58 5.60 20.66 -8.38
C THR A 58 4.39 21.30 -7.70
N ASN A 59 4.53 21.81 -6.48
CA ASN A 59 3.45 22.48 -5.77
C ASN A 59 3.16 23.88 -6.36
N SER A 60 2.05 24.02 -7.09
CA SER A 60 1.37 25.29 -7.33
C SER A 60 0.34 25.55 -6.22
N ALA A 61 0.76 26.23 -5.15
CA ALA A 61 -0.10 26.46 -3.99
C ALA A 61 -1.21 27.48 -4.25
N GLY A 62 -2.47 27.00 -4.31
CA GLY A 62 -3.66 27.85 -4.38
C GLY A 62 -4.08 28.36 -2.99
N TRP A 63 -3.59 29.53 -2.58
CA TRP A 63 -3.99 30.15 -1.31
C TRP A 63 -5.35 30.86 -1.43
N LYS A 64 -6.22 30.66 -0.43
CA LYS A 64 -7.40 31.49 -0.14
C LYS A 64 -7.48 31.75 1.36
N PRO A 65 -7.38 33.00 1.84
CA PRO A 65 -7.71 33.35 3.21
C PRO A 65 -9.21 33.67 3.34
N ASN A 66 -9.81 33.29 4.48
CA ASN A 66 -11.12 33.78 4.92
C ASN A 66 -10.90 34.80 6.07
N PRO A 67 -11.62 35.93 6.15
CA PRO A 67 -11.25 37.02 7.06
C PRO A 67 -12.07 37.06 8.37
N VAL A 68 -11.39 37.23 9.51
CA VAL A 68 -11.98 37.70 10.78
C VAL A 68 -11.03 38.70 11.43
N HIS A 69 -11.57 39.75 12.07
CA HIS A 69 -10.80 40.77 12.78
C HIS A 69 -10.29 40.29 14.16
N ALA A 70 -9.08 40.71 14.52
CA ALA A 70 -8.72 41.04 15.90
C ALA A 70 -7.66 42.17 15.90
N GLN A 71 -7.66 43.02 16.94
CA GLN A 71 -6.76 44.17 17.06
C GLN A 71 -5.61 43.86 18.03
N THR A 72 -4.39 44.30 17.71
CA THR A 72 -3.36 44.64 18.70
C THR A 72 -2.46 45.77 18.16
N ASN A 73 -1.97 46.62 19.07
CA ASN A 73 -1.09 47.77 18.77
C ASN A 73 0.39 47.41 18.95
N GLY A 74 1.27 48.09 18.20
CA GLY A 74 2.58 48.49 18.75
C GLY A 74 3.77 48.47 17.79
N TYR A 75 4.19 49.68 17.37
CA TYR A 75 5.58 50.09 17.07
C TYR A 75 6.46 49.16 16.19
N ALA A 76 6.74 49.53 14.93
CA ALA A 76 7.88 50.38 14.53
C ALA A 76 9.27 49.71 14.75
N ASN A 77 10.24 49.76 13.83
CA ASN A 77 10.40 50.60 12.64
C ASN A 77 11.35 49.92 11.62
N GLY A 78 11.21 50.15 10.30
CA GLY A 78 12.09 49.49 9.32
C GLY A 78 11.63 49.55 7.86
N ASN A 79 11.45 50.76 7.31
CA ASN A 79 10.95 50.94 5.94
C ASN A 79 12.01 50.63 4.86
N ILE A 80 11.60 49.96 3.77
CA ILE A 80 12.30 49.97 2.48
C ILE A 80 11.25 50.14 1.38
N ASP A 81 11.13 51.36 0.88
CA ASP A 81 10.22 51.68 -0.22
C ASP A 81 10.70 51.06 -1.54
N TYR A 82 9.81 50.38 -2.26
CA TYR A 82 9.93 50.26 -3.72
C TYR A 82 9.16 51.41 -4.38
N ASN A 83 9.82 52.55 -4.45
CA ASN A 83 9.24 53.79 -4.97
C ASN A 83 9.40 53.86 -6.50
N THR A 84 8.29 53.63 -7.23
CA THR A 84 8.11 54.12 -8.60
C THR A 84 6.71 54.74 -8.70
N PRO A 85 6.59 56.05 -8.96
CA PRO A 85 5.29 56.71 -8.99
C PRO A 85 4.52 56.37 -10.28
N LEU A 86 3.22 56.14 -10.15
CA LEU A 86 2.26 56.46 -11.21
C LEU A 86 1.46 57.68 -10.77
N GLU A 87 1.28 58.62 -11.68
CA GLU A 87 0.46 59.81 -11.47
C GLU A 87 -1.02 59.46 -11.31
N GLU A 88 -1.75 60.31 -10.59
CA GLU A 88 -3.18 60.19 -10.38
C GLU A 88 -3.94 60.36 -11.70
N ARG A 89 -4.62 59.28 -12.15
CA ARG A 89 -5.83 59.39 -12.96
C ARG A 89 -6.96 58.63 -12.27
N PRO A 90 -8.14 59.25 -12.06
CA PRO A 90 -9.26 58.59 -11.40
C PRO A 90 -9.97 57.64 -12.38
N SER A 91 -9.41 56.44 -12.59
CA SER A 91 -10.16 55.34 -13.20
C SER A 91 -11.18 54.79 -12.20
N HIS A 92 -12.40 54.55 -12.69
CA HIS A 92 -13.50 54.11 -11.83
C HIS A 92 -13.27 52.68 -11.31
N GLN A 93 -13.51 52.47 -10.01
CA GLN A 93 -13.59 51.13 -9.43
C GLN A 93 -14.83 50.41 -9.95
N ILE A 94 -14.68 49.67 -11.06
CA ILE A 94 -15.66 48.70 -11.52
C ILE A 94 -15.18 47.32 -11.04
N SER A 95 -15.79 46.84 -9.95
CA SER A 95 -15.59 45.47 -9.46
C SER A 95 -16.16 44.47 -10.47
N LEU A 96 -15.29 43.95 -11.35
CA LEU A 96 -15.66 42.88 -12.27
C LEU A 96 -15.63 41.54 -11.55
N ASP A 97 -16.79 41.12 -11.03
CA ASP A 97 -17.00 39.77 -10.49
C ASP A 97 -16.77 38.72 -11.58
N THR A 98 -15.60 38.09 -11.57
CA THR A 98 -15.19 37.07 -12.57
C THR A 98 -15.91 35.72 -12.42
N ARG A 99 -17.02 35.67 -11.66
CA ARG A 99 -17.86 34.47 -11.46
C ARG A 99 -19.15 34.49 -12.29
N ALA A 100 -19.13 35.13 -13.45
CA ALA A 100 -20.22 35.09 -14.42
C ALA A 100 -20.40 33.67 -15.01
N ARG A 101 -21.36 32.92 -14.48
CA ARG A 101 -21.79 31.62 -15.04
C ARG A 101 -22.35 31.80 -16.45
N SER A 102 -21.84 31.01 -17.39
CA SER A 102 -22.55 30.40 -18.52
C SER A 102 -23.93 31.00 -18.90
N GLN A 103 -23.94 32.22 -19.43
CA GLN A 103 -25.08 32.80 -20.11
C GLN A 103 -24.55 33.66 -21.26
N GLU A 104 -25.29 33.75 -22.37
CA GLU A 104 -24.81 34.37 -23.60
C GLU A 104 -24.50 35.86 -23.35
N GLN A 105 -23.20 36.20 -23.25
CA GLN A 105 -22.75 37.55 -22.98
C GLN A 105 -23.39 38.54 -23.97
N ASP A 106 -24.25 39.40 -23.43
CA ASP A 106 -24.96 40.47 -24.12
C ASP A 106 -23.98 41.28 -25.00
N PRO A 107 -24.29 41.54 -26.29
CA PRO A 107 -23.45 42.36 -27.14
C PRO A 107 -23.07 43.72 -26.54
N VAL A 108 -23.92 44.33 -25.70
CA VAL A 108 -23.60 45.56 -24.96
C VAL A 108 -22.50 45.31 -23.92
N THR A 109 -22.60 44.24 -23.13
CA THR A 109 -21.53 43.86 -22.16
C THR A 109 -20.21 43.52 -22.85
N LYS A 110 -20.26 42.85 -24.01
CA LYS A 110 -19.08 42.59 -24.85
C LYS A 110 -18.48 43.89 -25.40
N HIS A 111 -19.32 44.83 -25.82
CA HIS A 111 -18.86 46.14 -26.30
C HIS A 111 -18.17 46.91 -25.18
N LEU A 112 -18.82 47.03 -24.02
CA LEU A 112 -18.29 47.74 -22.86
C LEU A 112 -16.97 47.14 -22.39
N LEU A 113 -16.88 45.80 -22.25
CA LEU A 113 -15.63 45.14 -21.86
C LEU A 113 -14.51 45.36 -22.88
N ARG A 114 -14.83 45.36 -24.18
CA ARG A 114 -13.90 45.64 -25.29
C ARG A 114 -13.47 47.11 -25.36
N GLU A 115 -14.31 48.02 -24.89
CA GLU A 115 -14.08 49.47 -24.86
C GLU A 115 -13.24 49.85 -23.63
N THR A 116 -13.56 49.32 -22.44
CA THR A 116 -12.69 49.40 -21.25
C THR A 116 -11.31 48.80 -21.55
N ALA A 117 -11.25 47.62 -22.17
CA ALA A 117 -9.97 47.01 -22.54
C ALA A 117 -9.17 47.84 -23.55
N LEU A 118 -9.82 48.61 -24.45
CA LEU A 118 -9.12 49.59 -25.29
C LEU A 118 -8.56 50.76 -24.46
N LEU A 119 -9.38 51.32 -23.56
CA LEU A 119 -8.98 52.45 -22.72
C LEU A 119 -7.80 52.08 -21.82
N ASP A 120 -7.77 50.85 -21.30
CA ASP A 120 -6.64 50.31 -20.54
C ASP A 120 -5.39 50.13 -21.42
N THR A 121 -5.52 49.68 -22.68
CA THR A 121 -4.36 49.51 -23.58
C THR A 121 -3.79 50.81 -24.14
N GLN A 122 -4.55 51.92 -24.14
CA GLN A 122 -4.03 53.25 -24.52
C GLN A 122 -2.89 53.75 -23.61
N GLY A 123 -2.72 53.15 -22.41
CA GLY A 123 -1.61 53.45 -21.50
C GLY A 123 -0.35 52.59 -21.71
N TYR A 124 -0.31 51.69 -22.71
CA TYR A 124 0.81 50.75 -22.88
C TYR A 124 1.76 51.14 -24.02
N GLU A 125 3.06 51.02 -23.75
CA GLU A 125 4.16 51.43 -24.64
C GLU A 125 4.42 50.40 -25.76
N VAL A 126 4.42 50.85 -27.01
CA VAL A 126 4.86 50.04 -28.17
C VAL A 126 6.40 50.06 -28.25
N LEU A 127 7.01 49.14 -27.50
CA LEU A 127 8.46 48.88 -27.51
C LEU A 127 9.00 48.56 -28.91
N THR A 128 10.25 48.96 -29.19
CA THR A 128 10.86 48.65 -30.50
C THR A 128 11.20 47.16 -30.64
N ILE A 129 11.30 46.66 -31.88
CA ILE A 129 11.60 45.24 -32.14
C ILE A 129 12.94 44.78 -31.52
N GLN A 130 13.92 45.67 -31.38
CA GLN A 130 15.20 45.37 -30.74
C GLN A 130 15.05 45.21 -29.21
N GLU A 131 14.23 46.04 -28.57
CA GLU A 131 13.94 45.97 -27.13
C GLU A 131 13.07 44.76 -26.80
N VAL A 132 12.07 44.47 -27.64
CA VAL A 132 11.25 43.26 -27.54
C VAL A 132 12.12 42.00 -27.63
N ASP A 133 13.05 41.93 -28.57
CA ASP A 133 13.98 40.81 -28.67
C ASP A 133 15.03 40.78 -27.56
N ALA A 134 15.42 41.93 -27.00
CA ALA A 134 16.26 41.99 -25.81
C ALA A 134 15.52 41.46 -24.57
N LEU A 135 14.25 41.83 -24.39
CA LEU A 135 13.38 41.36 -23.31
C LEU A 135 13.07 39.87 -23.42
N LYS A 136 12.82 39.32 -24.62
CA LYS A 136 12.72 37.86 -24.82
C LYS A 136 14.01 37.15 -24.38
N LYS A 137 15.17 37.61 -24.88
CA LYS A 137 16.48 37.08 -24.49
C LYS A 137 16.77 37.24 -23.01
N GLU A 138 16.22 38.26 -22.35
CA GLU A 138 16.27 38.41 -20.89
C GLU A 138 15.35 37.40 -20.19
N ALA A 139 14.12 37.20 -20.66
CA ALA A 139 13.18 36.21 -20.12
C ALA A 139 13.76 34.78 -20.18
N ASP A 140 14.41 34.40 -21.28
CA ASP A 140 15.08 33.09 -21.43
C ASP A 140 16.25 32.94 -20.45
N ARG A 141 17.05 34.01 -20.27
CA ARG A 141 18.15 34.06 -19.29
C ARG A 141 17.65 34.03 -17.84
N LEU A 142 16.51 34.65 -17.56
CA LEU A 142 15.87 34.63 -16.24
C LEU A 142 15.27 33.26 -15.96
N ARG A 143 14.61 32.62 -16.94
CA ARG A 143 14.09 31.25 -16.84
C ARG A 143 15.19 30.24 -16.58
N THR A 144 16.24 30.22 -17.39
CA THR A 144 17.37 29.29 -17.22
C THR A 144 18.08 29.47 -15.88
N ARG A 145 18.22 30.72 -15.39
CA ARG A 145 18.74 31.01 -14.04
C ARG A 145 17.78 30.59 -12.92
N LEU A 146 16.48 30.81 -13.09
CA LEU A 146 15.45 30.40 -12.13
C LEU A 146 15.45 28.87 -11.97
N GLU A 147 15.43 28.12 -13.07
CA GLU A 147 15.49 26.67 -13.04
C GLU A 147 16.81 26.15 -12.44
N ALA A 148 17.94 26.81 -12.69
CA ALA A 148 19.22 26.48 -12.06
C ALA A 148 19.19 26.72 -10.54
N ALA A 149 18.68 27.87 -10.09
CA ALA A 149 18.53 28.19 -8.67
C ALA A 149 17.55 27.24 -7.96
N GLN A 150 16.46 26.85 -8.62
CA GLN A 150 15.50 25.85 -8.10
C GLN A 150 16.14 24.46 -7.98
N ARG A 151 16.94 24.01 -8.95
CA ARG A 151 17.71 22.76 -8.85
C ARG A 151 18.72 22.81 -7.69
N GLN A 152 19.38 23.96 -7.48
CA GLN A 152 20.32 24.15 -6.37
C GLN A 152 19.61 24.23 -5.00
N LEU A 153 18.44 24.87 -4.91
CA LEU A 153 17.58 24.86 -3.72
C LEU A 153 17.14 23.44 -3.36
N ALA A 154 16.72 22.64 -4.35
CA ALA A 154 16.35 21.24 -4.14
C ALA A 154 17.53 20.37 -3.68
N PHE A 155 18.77 20.71 -4.08
CA PHE A 155 19.98 20.07 -3.58
C PHE A 155 20.32 20.49 -2.14
N GLU A 156 20.47 21.79 -1.86
CA GLU A 156 20.82 22.28 -0.53
C GLU A 156 19.71 22.00 0.50
N SER A 157 18.43 21.89 0.10
CA SER A 157 17.36 21.38 0.98
C SER A 157 17.62 19.93 1.37
N LYS A 158 17.96 19.04 0.42
CA LYS A 158 18.29 17.64 0.72
C LYS A 158 19.53 17.52 1.61
N VAL A 159 20.52 18.40 1.43
CA VAL A 159 21.69 18.51 2.33
C VAL A 159 21.26 18.95 3.73
N ARG A 160 20.40 19.98 3.84
CA ARG A 160 19.82 20.46 5.11
C ARG A 160 19.02 19.37 5.83
N ASP A 161 18.17 18.64 5.10
CA ASP A 161 17.37 17.53 5.64
C ASP A 161 18.25 16.34 6.09
N ALA A 162 19.31 16.02 5.34
CA ALA A 162 20.31 15.02 5.73
C ALA A 162 21.12 15.44 6.98
N ALA A 163 21.57 16.69 7.04
CA ALA A 163 22.28 17.24 8.20
C ALA A 163 21.37 17.27 9.46
N GLN A 164 20.08 17.61 9.30
CA GLN A 164 19.09 17.51 10.38
C GLN A 164 18.87 16.06 10.84
N ASN A 165 18.98 15.08 9.94
CA ASN A 165 18.94 13.67 10.34
C ASN A 165 20.20 13.27 11.13
N LEU A 166 21.38 13.77 10.74
CA LEU A 166 22.63 13.56 11.50
C LEU A 166 22.55 14.18 12.90
N THR A 167 22.06 15.42 13.06
CA THR A 167 21.89 16.01 14.41
C THR A 167 20.86 15.25 15.25
N ARG A 168 19.79 14.71 14.66
CA ARG A 168 18.87 13.79 15.35
C ARG A 168 19.56 12.50 15.81
N LEU A 169 20.42 11.90 15.00
CA LEU A 169 21.19 10.71 15.38
C LEU A 169 22.15 11.02 16.54
N TYR A 170 22.95 12.10 16.45
CA TYR A 170 23.90 12.49 17.49
C TYR A 170 23.25 13.01 18.79
N SER A 171 22.05 13.58 18.74
CA SER A 171 21.29 13.93 19.95
C SER A 171 20.58 12.72 20.57
N SER A 172 20.09 11.77 19.76
CA SER A 172 19.40 10.57 20.25
C SER A 172 20.29 9.64 21.09
N SER A 173 21.60 9.59 20.81
CA SER A 173 22.56 8.81 21.59
C SER A 173 22.84 9.41 22.98
N SER A 174 22.67 10.73 23.14
CA SER A 174 22.80 11.43 24.42
C SER A 174 21.60 11.16 25.36
N GLY A 175 20.42 10.92 24.79
CA GLY A 175 19.14 10.84 25.51
C GLY A 175 18.78 9.49 26.14
N LYS A 176 19.64 8.88 26.97
CA LYS A 176 19.31 7.60 27.64
C LYS A 176 19.63 7.47 29.14
N GLY A 177 19.44 8.55 29.89
CA GLY A 177 19.25 8.48 31.35
C GLY A 177 17.75 8.49 31.70
N ARG A 178 17.17 7.34 32.08
CA ARG A 178 15.84 7.27 32.71
C ARG A 178 15.93 6.51 34.03
N ALA A 179 15.56 7.16 35.12
CA ALA A 179 15.45 6.56 36.45
C ALA A 179 14.10 5.84 36.63
N ASP A 180 14.02 5.09 37.73
CA ASP A 180 12.82 4.60 38.41
C ASP A 180 11.82 3.73 37.62
N THR A 181 12.00 2.41 37.75
CA THR A 181 10.89 1.48 38.08
C THR A 181 11.48 0.17 38.66
N PRO A 182 10.88 -0.45 39.69
CA PRO A 182 11.56 -1.47 40.49
C PRO A 182 11.39 -2.92 39.98
N GLN A 183 12.52 -3.61 39.87
CA GLN A 183 12.79 -4.97 40.36
C GLN A 183 11.65 -6.02 40.32
N SER A 184 11.72 -6.94 39.35
CA SER A 184 11.34 -8.35 39.54
C SER A 184 12.24 -9.27 38.68
N PRO A 185 12.75 -10.41 39.19
CA PRO A 185 13.72 -11.24 38.46
C PRO A 185 13.21 -12.64 38.05
N ASP A 186 13.28 -13.00 36.77
CA ASP A 186 13.81 -14.31 36.35
C ASP A 186 14.15 -14.37 34.84
N SER A 187 14.75 -15.50 34.44
CA SER A 187 14.93 -16.05 33.09
C SER A 187 16.01 -15.46 32.16
N PRO A 188 16.61 -16.28 31.26
CA PRO A 188 18.02 -16.11 30.91
C PRO A 188 18.30 -15.48 29.53
N LYS A 189 19.36 -14.67 29.48
CA LYS A 189 19.82 -13.97 28.27
C LYS A 189 20.51 -14.93 27.27
N ARG A 190 20.04 -14.94 26.01
CA ARG A 190 20.78 -15.48 24.86
C ARG A 190 21.40 -14.34 24.04
N PRO A 191 22.74 -14.22 23.91
CA PRO A 191 23.36 -13.20 23.07
C PRO A 191 23.40 -13.63 21.59
N ARG A 192 22.77 -12.84 20.70
CA ARG A 192 23.07 -12.91 19.25
C ARG A 192 24.41 -12.20 19.03
N ARG A 193 25.38 -12.88 18.42
CA ARG A 193 26.73 -12.35 18.17
C ARG A 193 26.70 -11.38 16.98
N SER A 194 26.97 -10.09 17.20
CA SER A 194 27.33 -9.15 16.13
C SER A 194 28.84 -9.28 15.85
N LEU A 195 29.19 -9.54 14.59
CA LEU A 195 30.57 -9.74 14.14
C LEU A 195 31.18 -8.43 13.61
N LEU A 196 31.50 -7.48 14.51
CA LEU A 196 32.47 -6.43 14.18
C LEU A 196 33.29 -6.00 15.41
N GLY A 197 34.53 -5.55 15.16
CA GLY A 197 35.61 -5.58 16.14
C GLY A 197 35.65 -4.42 17.15
N GLN A 198 36.14 -4.76 18.34
CA GLN A 198 36.55 -3.82 19.39
C GLN A 198 37.52 -2.74 18.90
N ARG A 199 37.18 -1.46 19.12
CA ARG A 199 38.13 -0.44 19.59
C ARG A 199 37.40 0.59 20.46
N ARG A 200 37.66 0.55 21.78
CA ARG A 200 37.33 1.64 22.71
C ARG A 200 38.47 2.66 22.75
N PRO A 201 38.20 3.94 22.48
CA PRO A 201 38.86 5.06 23.14
C PRO A 201 37.91 5.70 24.16
N SER A 202 38.43 6.13 25.30
CA SER A 202 37.68 6.93 26.28
C SER A 202 37.59 8.38 25.82
N SER A 203 36.45 8.84 25.29
CA SER A 203 36.28 10.25 24.88
C SER A 203 34.82 10.73 24.84
N SER A 204 34.38 11.34 25.93
CA SER A 204 33.17 12.21 25.95
C SER A 204 33.43 13.63 25.38
N SER A 205 34.65 13.88 24.88
CA SER A 205 35.10 15.20 24.38
C SER A 205 35.18 15.29 22.85
N ILE A 206 34.95 14.17 22.15
CA ILE A 206 34.84 14.14 20.68
C ILE A 206 33.37 14.17 20.25
N GLU A 207 32.48 13.48 20.97
CA GLU A 207 31.04 13.42 20.64
C GLU A 207 30.38 14.81 20.64
N SER A 208 30.74 15.67 21.59
CA SER A 208 30.29 17.07 21.64
C SER A 208 30.84 17.94 20.51
N LYS A 209 32.01 17.60 19.93
CA LYS A 209 32.56 18.29 18.76
C LYS A 209 31.88 17.83 17.47
N SER A 210 31.60 16.54 17.31
CA SER A 210 30.81 16.04 16.17
C SER A 210 29.37 16.53 16.19
N LEU A 211 28.76 16.70 17.38
CA LEU A 211 27.44 17.30 17.50
C LEU A 211 27.48 18.78 17.07
N GLY A 212 28.41 19.57 17.61
CA GLY A 212 28.56 20.99 17.22
C GLY A 212 28.89 21.18 15.73
N GLN A 213 29.67 20.28 15.12
CA GLN A 213 29.93 20.28 13.69
C GLN A 213 28.67 19.96 12.87
N ALA A 214 27.88 18.96 13.26
CA ALA A 214 26.61 18.67 12.59
C ALA A 214 25.59 19.83 12.75
N GLU A 215 25.58 20.50 13.90
CA GLU A 215 24.76 21.71 14.13
C GLU A 215 25.23 22.90 13.29
N GLU A 216 26.55 23.08 13.09
CA GLU A 216 27.13 24.10 12.19
C GLU A 216 26.87 23.78 10.70
N GLU A 217 26.85 22.51 10.31
CA GLU A 217 26.45 22.05 8.97
C GLU A 217 24.94 22.26 8.72
N VAL A 218 24.08 22.05 9.73
CA VAL A 218 22.66 22.45 9.66
C VAL A 218 22.54 23.98 9.56
N ALA A 219 23.26 24.74 10.38
CA ALA A 219 23.17 26.20 10.42
C ALA A 219 23.75 26.90 9.17
N SER A 220 24.65 26.24 8.44
CA SER A 220 25.16 26.73 7.15
C SER A 220 24.29 26.31 5.97
N SER A 221 23.74 25.08 5.98
CA SER A 221 22.78 24.64 4.95
C SER A 221 21.43 25.35 5.01
N THR A 222 20.93 25.74 6.20
CA THR A 222 19.75 26.62 6.30
C THR A 222 20.01 27.99 5.68
N ARG A 223 21.11 28.67 6.04
CA ARG A 223 21.47 29.98 5.46
C ARG A 223 21.55 29.95 3.94
N LYS A 224 22.17 28.92 3.35
CA LYS A 224 22.19 28.75 1.89
C LYS A 224 20.80 28.56 1.28
N VAL A 225 19.92 27.81 1.94
CA VAL A 225 18.53 27.62 1.50
C VAL A 225 17.79 28.97 1.53
N ASP A 226 17.99 29.80 2.55
CA ASP A 226 17.40 31.13 2.66
C ASP A 226 17.98 32.11 1.62
N GLU A 227 19.29 32.11 1.39
CA GLU A 227 19.97 32.85 0.32
C GLU A 227 19.44 32.44 -1.07
N LEU A 228 19.26 31.14 -1.31
CA LEU A 228 18.69 30.63 -2.57
C LEU A 228 17.22 31.05 -2.73
N ASN A 229 16.41 30.99 -1.67
CA ASN A 229 15.04 31.50 -1.68
C ASN A 229 15.00 33.01 -2.01
N GLU A 230 15.90 33.83 -1.44
CA GLU A 230 16.04 35.24 -1.81
C GLU A 230 16.42 35.44 -3.28
N THR A 231 17.36 34.67 -3.82
CA THR A 231 17.74 34.79 -5.25
C THR A 231 16.61 34.36 -6.18
N ILE A 232 15.87 33.30 -5.83
CA ILE A 232 14.69 32.84 -6.57
C ILE A 232 13.60 33.93 -6.56
N LYS A 233 13.33 34.57 -5.42
CA LYS A 233 12.40 35.70 -5.35
C LYS A 233 12.83 36.84 -6.26
N LYS A 234 14.08 37.29 -6.17
CA LYS A 234 14.64 38.38 -7.01
C LYS A 234 14.60 38.04 -8.51
N LEU A 235 14.76 36.76 -8.88
CA LEU A 235 14.61 36.28 -10.25
C LEU A 235 13.14 36.22 -10.71
N LEU A 236 12.21 35.82 -9.84
CA LEU A 236 10.77 35.82 -10.12
C LEU A 236 10.22 37.24 -10.30
N ASP A 237 10.56 38.15 -9.38
CA ASP A 237 10.15 39.57 -9.44
C ASP A 237 10.64 40.19 -10.76
N ARG A 238 11.91 39.96 -11.14
CA ARG A 238 12.46 40.43 -12.41
C ARG A 238 11.81 39.76 -13.63
N ARG A 239 11.50 38.45 -13.56
CA ARG A 239 10.77 37.75 -14.63
C ARG A 239 9.39 38.36 -14.83
N GLN A 240 8.63 38.61 -13.76
CA GLN A 240 7.30 39.21 -13.82
C GLN A 240 7.32 40.61 -14.43
N ILE A 241 8.36 41.42 -14.17
CA ILE A 241 8.54 42.74 -14.79
C ILE A 241 8.78 42.62 -16.31
N VAL A 242 9.64 41.70 -16.74
CA VAL A 242 9.92 41.46 -18.18
C VAL A 242 8.68 40.90 -18.89
N GLU A 243 8.01 39.93 -18.27
CA GLU A 243 6.78 39.28 -18.76
C GLU A 243 5.64 40.30 -18.87
N ARG A 244 5.45 41.17 -17.86
CA ARG A 244 4.49 42.28 -17.91
C ARG A 244 4.78 43.26 -19.05
N LYS A 245 6.04 43.67 -19.24
CA LYS A 245 6.41 44.59 -20.35
C LYS A 245 6.15 43.97 -21.73
N LEU A 246 6.46 42.68 -21.91
CA LEU A 246 6.16 41.97 -23.16
C LEU A 246 4.65 41.89 -23.41
N LEU A 247 3.85 41.59 -22.38
CA LEU A 247 2.39 41.53 -22.46
C LEU A 247 1.75 42.90 -22.73
N GLN A 248 2.25 43.96 -22.11
CA GLN A 248 1.79 45.34 -22.36
C GLN A 248 2.05 45.76 -23.81
N HIS A 249 3.24 45.49 -24.35
CA HIS A 249 3.55 45.71 -25.76
C HIS A 249 2.66 44.88 -26.69
N THR A 250 2.41 43.58 -26.40
CA THR A 250 1.52 42.78 -27.28
C THR A 250 0.08 43.27 -27.23
N ALA A 251 -0.41 43.75 -26.08
CA ALA A 251 -1.73 44.35 -25.96
C ALA A 251 -1.84 45.70 -26.71
N ALA A 252 -0.81 46.55 -26.65
CA ALA A 252 -0.72 47.80 -27.41
C ALA A 252 -0.77 47.55 -28.93
N VAL A 253 0.07 46.65 -29.44
CA VAL A 253 0.12 46.29 -30.88
C VAL A 253 -1.19 45.65 -31.37
N LEU A 254 -1.91 44.93 -30.51
CA LEU A 254 -3.23 44.38 -30.83
C LEU A 254 -4.34 45.45 -30.84
N ALA A 255 -4.22 46.51 -30.03
CA ALA A 255 -5.12 47.64 -30.08
C ALA A 255 -4.88 48.50 -31.35
N GLU A 256 -3.62 48.85 -31.61
CA GLU A 256 -3.19 49.63 -32.78
C GLU A 256 -3.71 49.01 -34.10
N LYS A 257 -3.46 47.71 -34.33
CA LYS A 257 -3.94 46.98 -35.52
C LYS A 257 -5.47 46.88 -35.62
N LYS A 258 -6.19 46.95 -34.49
CA LYS A 258 -7.66 46.97 -34.51
C LYS A 258 -8.16 48.31 -35.03
N ASP A 259 -7.51 49.39 -34.64
CA ASP A 259 -7.90 50.74 -35.02
C ASP A 259 -7.45 51.08 -36.46
N GLU A 260 -6.35 50.49 -36.94
CA GLU A 260 -6.04 50.42 -38.39
C GLU A 260 -7.18 49.76 -39.19
N HIS A 261 -7.67 48.60 -38.75
CA HIS A 261 -8.80 47.92 -39.39
C HIS A 261 -10.12 48.71 -39.31
N ALA A 262 -10.34 49.46 -38.23
CA ALA A 262 -11.51 50.35 -38.11
C ALA A 262 -11.42 51.52 -39.09
N GLN A 263 -10.26 52.17 -39.21
CA GLN A 263 -10.03 53.27 -40.15
C GLN A 263 -10.07 52.81 -41.62
N ALA A 264 -9.62 51.59 -41.91
CA ALA A 264 -9.77 50.96 -43.23
C ALA A 264 -11.25 50.74 -43.59
N ALA A 265 -12.12 50.46 -42.62
CA ALA A 265 -13.56 50.33 -42.85
C ALA A 265 -14.26 51.69 -43.07
N THR A 266 -13.85 52.75 -42.37
CA THR A 266 -14.48 54.08 -42.52
C THR A 266 -14.09 54.80 -43.83
N ASN A 267 -12.89 54.58 -44.34
CA ASN A 267 -12.44 55.17 -45.62
C ASN A 267 -13.10 54.55 -46.87
N GLY A 268 -13.95 53.52 -46.71
CA GLY A 268 -14.68 52.86 -47.80
C GLY A 268 -16.07 53.43 -48.12
N HIS A 269 -16.52 54.49 -47.44
CA HIS A 269 -17.94 54.91 -47.47
C HIS A 269 -18.14 56.38 -47.88
N PHE A 270 -18.13 56.63 -49.20
CA PHE A 270 -18.67 57.85 -49.79
C PHE A 270 -19.22 57.60 -51.21
N ASP A 271 -20.30 56.83 -51.31
CA ASP A 271 -21.45 57.17 -52.16
C ASP A 271 -22.64 56.21 -51.99
N HIS A 272 -23.84 56.72 -52.29
CA HIS A 272 -25.11 55.98 -52.41
C HIS A 272 -25.64 55.19 -51.18
N GLU A 273 -25.97 55.90 -50.10
CA GLU A 273 -27.22 55.58 -49.39
C GLU A 273 -28.44 55.96 -50.24
N ARG A 274 -29.10 54.97 -50.86
CA ARG A 274 -30.57 54.86 -51.02
C ARG A 274 -30.95 53.58 -51.76
N GLU A 275 -32.15 53.08 -51.45
CA GLU A 275 -32.85 51.99 -52.15
C GLU A 275 -32.08 50.67 -52.26
N ARG A 276 -32.20 49.80 -51.25
CA ARG A 276 -32.00 48.36 -51.45
C ARG A 276 -32.94 47.50 -50.61
N ASP A 277 -34.22 47.58 -50.95
CA ASP A 277 -35.17 46.53 -50.61
C ASP A 277 -35.91 46.07 -51.89
N SER A 278 -35.93 44.75 -52.11
CA SER A 278 -36.76 44.06 -53.11
C SER A 278 -36.68 44.45 -54.62
N ARG A 279 -35.60 44.04 -55.34
CA ARG A 279 -35.70 43.27 -56.62
C ARG A 279 -34.36 42.91 -57.28
N ALA A 280 -34.27 41.66 -57.78
CA ALA A 280 -33.45 41.18 -58.91
C ALA A 280 -31.90 41.30 -58.81
N SER A 281 -31.08 40.61 -59.62
CA SER A 281 -31.18 39.28 -60.24
C SER A 281 -29.80 38.87 -60.82
N SER A 282 -29.45 37.58 -60.75
CA SER A 282 -28.55 36.88 -61.69
C SER A 282 -27.22 37.55 -62.12
N MET A 283 -26.21 37.49 -61.26
CA MET A 283 -24.79 37.34 -61.65
C MET A 283 -24.01 36.79 -60.44
N TYR A 284 -23.23 35.71 -60.49
CA TYR A 284 -22.81 34.90 -61.65
C TYR A 284 -23.60 33.58 -61.76
N SER A 285 -23.84 33.11 -62.99
CA SER A 285 -24.29 31.74 -63.27
C SER A 285 -23.10 30.91 -63.76
N PRO A 286 -23.00 29.61 -63.45
CA PRO A 286 -21.99 28.75 -64.05
C PRO A 286 -22.31 28.48 -65.53
N ASP A 287 -21.62 29.17 -66.45
CA ASP A 287 -21.17 28.58 -67.71
C ASP A 287 -20.00 29.39 -68.29
N GLU A 288 -18.82 28.77 -68.43
CA GLU A 288 -17.73 29.29 -69.27
C GLU A 288 -17.25 28.20 -70.25
N PHE A 289 -18.18 27.39 -70.78
CA PHE A 289 -17.93 26.47 -71.89
C PHE A 289 -17.79 27.21 -73.24
N ASP A 290 -17.01 28.29 -73.28
CA ASP A 290 -16.79 29.14 -74.46
C ASP A 290 -15.88 28.46 -75.53
N GLY A 291 -15.75 27.13 -75.46
CA GLY A 291 -15.03 26.30 -76.43
C GLY A 291 -15.85 25.91 -77.66
N ILE A 292 -17.19 26.09 -77.66
CA ILE A 292 -18.04 25.74 -78.81
C ILE A 292 -18.07 26.87 -79.86
N ARG A 293 -18.03 28.13 -79.43
CA ARG A 293 -18.23 29.29 -80.33
C ARG A 293 -17.10 29.44 -81.35
N ASP A 294 -15.88 29.07 -80.95
CA ASP A 294 -14.66 29.06 -81.77
C ASP A 294 -14.63 27.91 -82.81
N ILE A 295 -15.50 26.90 -82.68
CA ILE A 295 -15.55 25.73 -83.57
C ILE A 295 -16.51 25.95 -84.74
N LEU A 296 -17.54 26.79 -84.58
CA LEU A 296 -18.60 26.97 -85.58
C LEU A 296 -18.33 28.10 -86.60
N CYS A 297 -17.35 28.95 -86.36
CA CYS A 297 -16.98 30.07 -87.24
C CYS A 297 -15.75 29.71 -88.11
N GLY A 298 -15.98 28.95 -89.18
CA GLY A 298 -14.92 28.44 -90.05
C GLY A 298 -14.15 29.49 -90.87
N ALA A 299 -13.10 30.08 -90.28
CA ALA A 299 -12.02 30.80 -91.00
C ALA A 299 -10.68 30.62 -90.24
N PRO A 300 -9.52 30.54 -90.90
CA PRO A 300 -8.28 30.08 -90.27
C PRO A 300 -7.37 31.21 -89.75
N LEU A 301 -6.63 30.96 -88.66
CA LEU A 301 -5.14 30.98 -88.58
C LEU A 301 -4.58 31.07 -87.14
N GLN A 302 -3.32 30.65 -87.00
CA GLN A 302 -2.37 30.86 -85.88
C GLN A 302 -2.53 30.00 -84.61
N SER A 303 -1.45 29.30 -84.25
CA SER A 303 -1.43 28.15 -83.33
C SER A 303 -0.64 28.35 -82.03
N SER A 304 -0.46 29.60 -81.58
CA SER A 304 0.43 29.92 -80.43
C SER A 304 -0.26 29.85 -79.06
N ASN A 305 -1.51 30.28 -78.95
CA ASN A 305 -2.12 30.67 -77.66
C ASN A 305 -2.50 29.48 -76.72
N ARG A 306 -2.44 28.23 -77.20
CA ARG A 306 -2.84 27.04 -76.41
C ARG A 306 -1.83 26.64 -75.33
N LEU A 307 -0.55 27.00 -75.45
CA LEU A 307 0.45 26.68 -74.42
C LEU A 307 0.31 27.58 -73.18
N GLN A 308 0.11 28.89 -73.37
CA GLN A 308 -0.01 29.84 -72.26
C GLN A 308 -1.27 29.58 -71.41
N LYS A 309 -2.45 29.42 -72.02
CA LYS A 309 -3.70 29.13 -71.25
C LYS A 309 -3.62 27.80 -70.48
N ARG A 310 -2.84 26.82 -70.98
CA ARG A 310 -2.60 25.54 -70.28
C ARG A 310 -1.54 25.65 -69.18
N ALA A 311 -0.60 26.59 -69.28
CA ALA A 311 0.38 26.88 -68.23
C ALA A 311 -0.24 27.70 -67.08
N THR A 312 -1.09 28.69 -67.38
CA THR A 312 -1.80 29.46 -66.34
C THR A 312 -2.83 28.60 -65.61
N SER A 313 -3.57 27.74 -66.33
CA SER A 313 -4.49 26.79 -65.71
C SER A 313 -3.78 25.78 -64.80
N ARG A 314 -2.55 25.38 -65.12
CA ARG A 314 -1.73 24.52 -64.26
C ARG A 314 -1.28 25.24 -62.99
N LYS A 315 -0.76 26.46 -63.11
CA LYS A 315 -0.37 27.25 -61.92
C LYS A 315 -1.51 27.48 -60.94
N LEU A 316 -2.70 27.85 -61.43
CA LEU A 316 -3.88 28.04 -60.58
C LEU A 316 -4.29 26.73 -59.87
N GLN A 317 -4.12 25.60 -60.55
CA GLN A 317 -4.41 24.28 -60.00
C GLN A 317 -3.34 23.84 -58.97
N GLU A 318 -2.05 24.04 -59.26
CA GLU A 318 -0.92 23.85 -58.35
C GLU A 318 -1.05 24.72 -57.09
N GLU A 319 -1.52 25.97 -57.22
CA GLU A 319 -1.81 26.89 -56.11
C GLU A 319 -3.01 26.42 -55.26
N HIS A 320 -4.06 25.88 -55.89
CA HIS A 320 -5.20 25.31 -55.18
C HIS A 320 -4.85 24.00 -54.45
N GLU A 321 -4.06 23.13 -55.07
CA GLU A 321 -3.54 21.90 -54.44
C GLU A 321 -2.63 22.22 -53.24
N GLN A 322 -1.80 23.26 -53.32
CA GLN A 322 -1.03 23.79 -52.18
C GLN A 322 -1.91 24.35 -51.06
N GLN A 323 -3.00 25.06 -51.39
CA GLN A 323 -3.95 25.57 -50.40
C GLN A 323 -4.70 24.42 -49.68
N LEU A 324 -5.15 23.40 -50.43
CA LEU A 324 -5.80 22.22 -49.85
C LEU A 324 -4.86 21.45 -48.93
N HIS A 325 -3.59 21.26 -49.31
CA HIS A 325 -2.61 20.62 -48.44
C HIS A 325 -2.28 21.47 -47.19
N GLY A 326 -2.23 22.80 -47.31
CA GLY A 326 -2.11 23.71 -46.18
C GLY A 326 -3.32 23.67 -45.22
N MET A 327 -4.52 23.43 -45.74
CA MET A 327 -5.73 23.18 -44.93
C MET A 327 -5.67 21.80 -44.25
N GLN A 328 -5.26 20.76 -44.97
CA GLN A 328 -5.07 19.40 -44.44
C GLN A 328 -4.11 19.39 -43.23
N MET A 329 -2.89 19.90 -43.39
CA MET A 329 -1.90 20.00 -42.31
C MET A 329 -2.43 20.75 -41.07
N ARG A 330 -3.32 21.72 -41.26
CA ARG A 330 -3.93 22.49 -40.16
C ARG A 330 -5.09 21.76 -39.48
N LEU A 331 -5.85 20.96 -40.22
CA LEU A 331 -6.88 20.07 -39.66
C LEU A 331 -6.26 18.87 -38.92
N GLU A 332 -5.17 18.32 -39.43
CA GLU A 332 -4.35 17.33 -38.73
C GLU A 332 -3.82 17.89 -37.41
N GLN A 333 -3.19 19.08 -37.44
CA GLN A 333 -2.70 19.75 -36.22
C GLN A 333 -3.82 20.04 -35.20
N LEU A 334 -5.02 20.42 -35.65
CA LEU A 334 -6.17 20.65 -34.75
C LEU A 334 -6.72 19.34 -34.16
N ASN A 335 -6.74 18.25 -34.95
CA ASN A 335 -7.09 16.93 -34.45
C ASN A 335 -6.11 16.45 -33.37
N ASP A 336 -4.81 16.62 -33.58
CA ASP A 336 -3.77 16.23 -32.61
C ASP A 336 -3.86 17.06 -31.31
N GLN A 337 -4.13 18.37 -31.43
CA GLN A 337 -4.38 19.23 -30.28
C GLN A 337 -5.63 18.81 -29.49
N LEU A 338 -6.73 18.49 -30.17
CA LEU A 338 -7.95 17.96 -29.54
C LEU A 338 -7.69 16.61 -28.86
N ARG A 339 -6.95 15.69 -29.50
CA ARG A 339 -6.50 14.45 -28.87
C ARG A 339 -5.69 14.69 -27.60
N SER A 340 -4.79 15.68 -27.60
CA SER A 340 -4.03 16.05 -26.40
C SER A 340 -4.95 16.51 -25.26
N VAL A 341 -5.96 17.34 -25.55
CA VAL A 341 -6.95 17.82 -24.56
C VAL A 341 -7.85 16.69 -24.05
N ILE A 342 -8.32 15.80 -24.93
CA ILE A 342 -9.10 14.60 -24.54
C ILE A 342 -8.24 13.69 -23.65
N SER A 343 -6.96 13.53 -23.98
CA SER A 343 -5.99 12.77 -23.16
C SER A 343 -5.71 13.42 -21.81
N GLU A 344 -5.76 14.75 -21.72
CA GLU A 344 -5.59 15.48 -20.46
C GLU A 344 -6.84 15.39 -19.58
N ALA A 345 -8.04 15.46 -20.17
CA ALA A 345 -9.30 15.20 -19.49
C ALA A 345 -9.37 13.75 -18.96
N GLY A 346 -9.07 12.74 -19.79
CA GLY A 346 -9.02 11.34 -19.38
C GLY A 346 -8.01 11.07 -18.26
N ARG A 347 -6.80 11.65 -18.36
CA ARG A 347 -5.79 11.62 -17.28
C ARG A 347 -6.30 12.21 -15.96
N SER A 348 -7.14 13.25 -15.99
CA SER A 348 -7.74 13.81 -14.76
C SER A 348 -8.73 12.87 -14.07
N ARG A 349 -9.30 11.90 -14.81
CA ARG A 349 -10.20 10.84 -14.31
C ARG A 349 -9.48 9.50 -14.07
N GLY A 350 -8.19 9.40 -14.41
CA GLY A 350 -7.44 8.13 -14.38
C GLY A 350 -7.85 7.13 -15.46
N VAL A 351 -8.48 7.58 -16.54
CA VAL A 351 -8.96 6.73 -17.65
C VAL A 351 -8.10 6.95 -18.89
N GLU A 352 -7.60 5.87 -19.48
CA GLU A 352 -6.81 5.91 -20.71
C GLU A 352 -7.72 6.07 -21.95
N VAL A 353 -7.34 6.97 -22.87
CA VAL A 353 -8.20 7.36 -23.98
C VAL A 353 -8.22 6.29 -25.07
N PRO A 354 -9.40 5.88 -25.59
CA PRO A 354 -9.49 4.88 -26.64
C PRO A 354 -8.65 5.19 -27.90
N PRO A 355 -8.04 4.16 -28.52
CA PRO A 355 -7.28 4.32 -29.75
C PRO A 355 -8.19 4.79 -30.90
N GLU A 356 -7.61 5.53 -31.83
CA GLU A 356 -8.35 6.15 -32.94
C GLU A 356 -9.01 5.10 -33.85
N PRO A 357 -10.31 5.24 -34.20
CA PRO A 357 -10.91 4.44 -35.26
C PRO A 357 -10.13 4.64 -36.56
N ARG A 358 -9.68 3.54 -37.17
CA ARG A 358 -8.93 3.58 -38.43
C ARG A 358 -9.86 3.93 -39.59
N TYR A 359 -9.89 5.21 -39.96
CA TYR A 359 -10.42 5.66 -41.24
C TYR A 359 -9.71 4.90 -42.39
N GLY A 360 -10.47 4.54 -43.42
CA GLY A 360 -9.94 3.74 -44.53
C GLY A 360 -8.83 4.48 -45.28
N GLN A 361 -7.87 3.75 -45.86
CA GLN A 361 -6.87 4.35 -46.74
C GLN A 361 -7.53 4.89 -48.01
N VAL A 362 -7.79 6.19 -48.03
CA VAL A 362 -8.08 6.95 -49.24
C VAL A 362 -6.85 6.90 -50.14
N ASP A 363 -7.06 6.78 -51.46
CA ASP A 363 -5.97 6.72 -52.42
C ASP A 363 -5.01 7.92 -52.30
N ARG A 364 -3.72 7.63 -52.49
CA ARG A 364 -2.63 8.52 -52.07
C ARG A 364 -2.61 9.87 -52.78
N ASP A 365 -3.32 9.98 -53.90
CA ASP A 365 -3.26 11.10 -54.83
C ASP A 365 -4.50 12.02 -54.81
N ASP A 366 -5.53 11.70 -54.00
CA ASP A 366 -6.68 12.61 -53.78
C ASP A 366 -6.49 13.47 -52.51
N PRO A 367 -6.35 14.81 -52.62
CA PRO A 367 -6.32 15.70 -51.46
C PRO A 367 -7.72 15.98 -50.87
N ALA A 368 -8.80 15.87 -51.65
CA ALA A 368 -10.16 16.18 -51.19
C ALA A 368 -10.70 15.06 -50.29
N GLY A 369 -10.52 13.79 -50.69
CA GLY A 369 -10.90 12.64 -49.87
C GLY A 369 -10.18 12.58 -48.50
N LYS A 370 -8.91 13.01 -48.44
CA LYS A 370 -8.17 13.14 -47.16
C LYS A 370 -8.80 14.21 -46.27
N LEU A 371 -9.07 15.38 -46.84
CA LEU A 371 -9.70 16.49 -46.13
C LEU A 371 -11.05 16.08 -45.52
N THR A 372 -11.86 15.27 -46.23
CA THR A 372 -13.08 14.69 -45.65
C THR A 372 -12.81 13.75 -44.47
N THR A 373 -11.80 12.87 -44.56
CA THR A 373 -11.43 12.02 -43.41
C THR A 373 -10.84 12.80 -42.21
N ASP A 374 -10.18 13.95 -42.45
CA ASP A 374 -9.74 14.85 -41.37
C ASP A 374 -10.93 15.54 -40.69
N PHE A 375 -12.00 15.87 -41.43
CA PHE A 375 -13.25 16.38 -40.88
C PHE A 375 -14.05 15.32 -40.12
N ASP A 376 -14.15 14.08 -40.62
CA ASP A 376 -14.77 12.96 -39.89
C ASP A 376 -14.02 12.69 -38.57
N ARG A 377 -12.68 12.76 -38.60
CA ARG A 377 -11.80 12.67 -37.42
C ARG A 377 -12.06 13.82 -36.44
N LEU A 378 -12.23 15.04 -36.95
CA LEU A 378 -12.53 16.22 -36.15
C LEU A 378 -13.91 16.12 -35.46
N GLU A 379 -14.94 15.67 -36.18
CA GLU A 379 -16.30 15.52 -35.64
C GLU A 379 -16.34 14.46 -34.53
N ASN A 380 -15.62 13.34 -34.69
CA ASN A 380 -15.55 12.29 -33.68
C ASN A 380 -14.68 12.68 -32.48
N ASN A 381 -13.56 13.39 -32.68
CA ASN A 381 -12.79 13.98 -31.58
C ASN A 381 -13.63 15.02 -30.81
N LEU A 382 -14.44 15.84 -31.48
CA LEU A 382 -15.35 16.78 -30.83
C LEU A 382 -16.42 16.06 -29.98
N ARG A 383 -17.00 14.96 -30.47
CA ARG A 383 -17.92 14.11 -29.70
C ARG A 383 -17.26 13.53 -28.44
N HIS A 384 -16.05 12.97 -28.57
CA HIS A 384 -15.32 12.45 -27.42
C HIS A 384 -14.96 13.54 -26.41
N LEU A 385 -14.61 14.75 -26.86
CA LEU A 385 -14.39 15.89 -25.97
C LEU A 385 -15.67 16.30 -25.23
N GLN A 386 -16.83 16.32 -25.90
CA GLN A 386 -18.12 16.61 -25.26
C GLN A 386 -18.50 15.54 -24.21
N GLN A 387 -18.25 14.26 -24.52
CA GLN A 387 -18.46 13.16 -23.58
C GLN A 387 -17.52 13.29 -22.36
N GLU A 388 -16.22 13.49 -22.57
CA GLU A 388 -15.24 13.69 -21.49
C GLU A 388 -15.56 14.92 -20.62
N GLN A 389 -16.02 16.03 -21.20
CA GLN A 389 -16.47 17.20 -20.43
C GLN A 389 -17.71 16.89 -19.57
N HIS A 390 -18.63 16.05 -20.05
CA HIS A 390 -19.78 15.62 -19.26
C HIS A 390 -19.36 14.62 -18.16
N GLU A 391 -18.49 13.65 -18.46
CA GLU A 391 -18.01 12.65 -17.51
C GLU A 391 -17.08 13.24 -16.44
N THR A 392 -16.24 14.21 -16.76
CA THR A 392 -15.43 14.96 -15.78
C THR A 392 -16.29 15.88 -14.91
N SER A 393 -17.30 16.55 -15.47
CA SER A 393 -18.28 17.32 -14.67
C SER A 393 -19.09 16.42 -13.74
N ALA A 394 -19.52 15.25 -14.21
CA ALA A 394 -20.23 14.26 -13.38
C ALA A 394 -19.31 13.62 -12.32
N HIS A 395 -18.02 13.43 -12.62
CA HIS A 395 -17.03 12.98 -11.66
C HIS A 395 -16.80 14.03 -10.55
N LEU A 396 -16.62 15.31 -10.92
CA LEU A 396 -16.48 16.40 -9.95
C LEU A 396 -17.68 16.46 -9.00
N ALA A 397 -18.91 16.41 -9.53
CA ALA A 397 -20.12 16.41 -8.72
C ALA A 397 -20.21 15.21 -7.76
N ARG A 398 -19.75 14.02 -8.17
CA ARG A 398 -19.68 12.84 -7.28
C ARG A 398 -18.61 12.98 -6.20
N VAL A 399 -17.47 13.61 -6.51
CA VAL A 399 -16.41 13.89 -5.52
C VAL A 399 -16.89 14.93 -4.52
N GLU A 400 -17.52 16.03 -4.98
CA GLU A 400 -18.15 17.04 -4.13
C GLU A 400 -19.22 16.39 -3.22
N GLU A 401 -20.14 15.60 -3.79
CA GLU A 401 -21.16 14.87 -3.04
C GLU A 401 -20.56 13.88 -2.02
N HIS A 402 -19.49 13.16 -2.39
CA HIS A 402 -18.79 12.28 -1.45
C HIS A 402 -18.13 13.08 -0.31
N THR A 403 -17.50 14.23 -0.59
CA THR A 403 -16.94 15.08 0.47
C THR A 403 -18.00 15.69 1.38
N HIS A 404 -19.18 16.06 0.85
CA HIS A 404 -20.30 16.48 1.69
C HIS A 404 -20.81 15.32 2.55
N ARG A 405 -20.98 14.12 2.00
CA ARG A 405 -21.39 12.93 2.77
C ARG A 405 -20.41 12.56 3.88
N THR A 406 -19.09 12.64 3.64
CA THR A 406 -18.09 12.35 4.68
C THR A 406 -18.01 13.45 5.74
N VAL A 407 -18.12 14.73 5.35
CA VAL A 407 -18.25 15.86 6.30
C VAL A 407 -19.48 15.67 7.17
N SER A 408 -20.68 15.49 6.58
CA SER A 408 -21.92 15.30 7.34
C SER A 408 -21.89 14.06 8.24
N SER A 409 -21.25 12.97 7.83
CA SER A 409 -21.11 11.76 8.67
C SER A 409 -20.18 11.98 9.86
N VAL A 410 -19.10 12.75 9.70
CA VAL A 410 -18.25 13.18 10.83
C VAL A 410 -18.98 14.16 11.73
N GLU A 411 -19.80 15.05 11.15
CA GLU A 411 -20.60 16.06 11.86
C GLU A 411 -21.73 15.42 12.71
N GLU A 412 -22.37 14.36 12.21
CA GLU A 412 -23.33 13.53 12.95
C GLU A 412 -22.66 12.75 14.10
N GLN A 413 -21.45 12.20 13.87
CA GLN A 413 -20.69 11.51 14.92
C GLN A 413 -20.23 12.47 16.03
N LEU A 414 -19.80 13.68 15.67
CA LEU A 414 -19.40 14.72 16.61
C LEU A 414 -20.61 15.29 17.37
N GLU A 415 -21.78 15.44 16.74
CA GLU A 415 -23.04 15.75 17.45
C GLU A 415 -23.38 14.67 18.49
N GLY A 416 -23.29 13.38 18.12
CA GLY A 416 -23.50 12.26 19.05
C GLY A 416 -22.56 12.27 20.26
N LEU A 417 -21.27 12.56 20.04
CA LEU A 417 -20.29 12.71 21.13
C LEU A 417 -20.55 13.98 21.97
N ASN A 418 -20.88 15.10 21.34
CA ASN A 418 -21.12 16.38 22.01
C ASN A 418 -22.41 16.38 22.85
N THR A 419 -23.48 15.75 22.35
CA THR A 419 -24.71 15.53 23.12
C THR A 419 -24.47 14.54 24.27
N GLN A 420 -23.66 13.49 24.07
CA GLN A 420 -23.26 12.61 25.18
C GLN A 420 -22.45 13.37 26.24
N LEU A 421 -21.45 14.16 25.84
CA LEU A 421 -20.63 14.97 26.75
C LEU A 421 -21.46 16.03 27.49
N HIS A 422 -22.33 16.77 26.79
CA HIS A 422 -23.27 17.72 27.39
C HIS A 422 -24.14 17.04 28.46
N ASN A 423 -24.70 15.86 28.17
CA ASN A 423 -25.48 15.10 29.15
C ASN A 423 -24.63 14.65 30.36
N THR A 424 -23.40 14.18 30.16
CA THR A 424 -22.53 13.80 31.30
C THR A 424 -22.08 14.99 32.13
N LEU A 425 -21.89 16.16 31.52
CA LEU A 425 -21.65 17.43 32.22
C LEU A 425 -22.90 17.81 33.02
N LEU A 426 -24.08 17.86 32.40
CA LEU A 426 -25.35 18.19 33.07
C LEU A 426 -25.62 17.30 34.30
N LEU A 427 -25.35 15.99 34.19
CA LEU A 427 -25.50 15.03 35.30
C LEU A 427 -24.44 15.19 36.42
N SER A 428 -23.26 15.72 36.12
CA SER A 428 -22.15 15.85 37.08
C SER A 428 -21.99 17.27 37.67
N SER A 429 -22.47 18.31 36.98
CA SER A 429 -22.26 19.72 37.33
C SER A 429 -23.50 20.43 37.88
N ALA A 430 -24.52 19.67 38.34
CA ALA A 430 -25.89 20.12 38.66
C ALA A 430 -26.05 21.21 39.76
N ALA A 431 -24.97 21.85 40.20
CA ALA A 431 -24.97 23.03 41.07
C ALA A 431 -23.83 24.04 40.80
N MET A 432 -23.00 23.86 39.75
CA MET A 432 -21.69 24.55 39.62
C MET A 432 -21.36 25.20 38.26
N LEU A 433 -22.00 24.85 37.14
CA LEU A 433 -21.81 25.56 35.86
C LEU A 433 -23.10 26.31 35.46
N PRO A 434 -23.11 27.66 35.43
CA PRO A 434 -24.29 28.45 35.02
C PRO A 434 -24.55 28.47 33.52
N ASP A 435 -23.48 28.44 32.70
CA ASP A 435 -23.51 28.77 31.27
C ASP A 435 -23.07 27.58 30.38
N LEU A 436 -23.64 26.39 30.58
CA LEU A 436 -23.42 25.26 29.67
C LEU A 436 -24.27 25.45 28.39
N GLN A 437 -23.65 25.95 27.33
CA GLN A 437 -24.31 26.19 26.05
C GLN A 437 -24.84 24.88 25.41
N GLU A 438 -25.90 24.97 24.63
CA GLU A 438 -26.44 23.83 23.87
C GLU A 438 -25.50 23.46 22.70
N PRO A 439 -25.36 22.16 22.35
CA PRO A 439 -24.50 21.72 21.25
C PRO A 439 -25.00 22.24 19.90
N PRO A 440 -24.10 22.66 18.97
CA PRO A 440 -24.49 23.26 17.70
C PRO A 440 -25.06 22.23 16.71
N GLU A 441 -26.19 22.58 16.08
CA GLU A 441 -26.92 21.78 15.09
C GLU A 441 -26.08 21.45 13.83
N VAL A 442 -26.30 20.26 13.26
CA VAL A 442 -25.64 19.82 12.01
C VAL A 442 -26.01 20.72 10.83
N THR A 443 -25.00 21.42 10.30
CA THR A 443 -25.08 22.35 9.18
C THR A 443 -24.69 21.68 7.84
N GLY A 444 -23.98 20.55 7.88
CA GLY A 444 -23.63 19.72 6.71
C GLY A 444 -22.50 20.28 5.84
N GLN A 445 -21.72 21.23 6.37
CA GLN A 445 -20.74 22.02 5.61
C GLN A 445 -19.40 22.18 6.34
N ASP A 446 -19.41 22.39 7.66
CA ASP A 446 -18.21 22.60 8.48
C ASP A 446 -18.38 21.94 9.85
N TYR A 447 -17.52 20.96 10.17
CA TYR A 447 -17.47 20.29 11.49
C TYR A 447 -16.66 21.07 12.55
N GLN A 448 -16.03 22.18 12.16
CA GLN A 448 -15.23 23.04 13.04
C GLN A 448 -15.98 23.58 14.29
N PRO A 449 -17.22 24.10 14.22
CA PRO A 449 -17.94 24.56 15.42
C PRO A 449 -18.19 23.44 16.45
N GLN A 450 -18.42 22.21 15.99
CA GLN A 450 -18.60 21.05 16.86
C GLN A 450 -17.28 20.63 17.53
N LEU A 451 -16.13 20.74 16.85
CA LEU A 451 -14.83 20.51 17.48
C LEU A 451 -14.52 21.58 18.54
N ALA A 452 -14.80 22.85 18.28
CA ALA A 452 -14.62 23.92 19.26
C ALA A 452 -15.48 23.70 20.53
N TYR A 453 -16.74 23.31 20.34
CA TYR A 453 -17.63 22.95 21.44
C TYR A 453 -17.16 21.69 22.20
N LEU A 454 -16.57 20.71 21.50
CA LEU A 454 -15.97 19.51 22.10
C LEU A 454 -14.74 19.87 22.95
N GLU A 455 -13.87 20.76 22.46
CA GLU A 455 -12.70 21.27 23.20
C GLU A 455 -13.12 22.02 24.47
N GLU A 456 -14.16 22.85 24.40
CA GLU A 456 -14.74 23.55 25.56
C GLU A 456 -15.34 22.56 26.57
N CYS A 457 -16.12 21.57 26.10
CA CYS A 457 -16.66 20.52 26.97
C CYS A 457 -15.55 19.71 27.66
N LEU A 458 -14.49 19.34 26.95
CA LEU A 458 -13.34 18.65 27.54
C LEU A 458 -12.58 19.53 28.53
N GLY A 459 -12.43 20.83 28.26
CA GLY A 459 -11.85 21.80 29.21
C GLY A 459 -12.66 21.89 30.50
N ASN A 460 -13.99 21.91 30.40
CA ASN A 460 -14.92 21.92 31.54
C ASN A 460 -14.86 20.60 32.34
N VAL A 461 -14.79 19.44 31.67
CA VAL A 461 -14.55 18.14 32.33
C VAL A 461 -13.20 18.12 33.04
N GLU A 462 -12.13 18.64 32.42
CA GLU A 462 -10.80 18.67 33.03
C GLU A 462 -10.73 19.63 34.23
N HIS A 463 -11.47 20.75 34.19
CA HIS A 463 -11.61 21.64 35.35
C HIS A 463 -12.34 20.95 36.51
N LEU A 464 -13.48 20.30 36.25
CA LEU A 464 -14.26 19.57 37.26
C LEU A 464 -13.45 18.40 37.87
N LEU A 465 -12.67 17.70 37.05
CA LEU A 465 -11.76 16.64 37.51
C LEU A 465 -10.60 17.17 38.36
N ARG A 466 -10.05 18.36 38.06
CA ARG A 466 -9.06 19.02 38.95
C ARG A 466 -9.70 19.37 40.30
N GLN A 467 -10.84 20.06 40.28
CA GLN A 467 -11.57 20.46 41.49
C GLN A 467 -11.87 19.25 42.39
N HIS A 468 -12.43 18.16 41.84
CA HIS A 468 -12.73 16.97 42.62
C HIS A 468 -11.47 16.26 43.16
N ASN A 469 -10.33 16.33 42.47
CA ASN A 469 -9.06 15.82 43.00
C ASN A 469 -8.52 16.70 44.15
N ASP A 470 -8.70 18.01 44.09
CA ASP A 470 -8.33 18.94 45.17
C ASP A 470 -9.28 18.79 46.38
N ASP A 471 -10.58 18.60 46.18
CA ASP A 471 -11.55 18.27 47.24
C ASP A 471 -11.19 16.94 47.94
N LEU A 472 -10.89 15.89 47.16
CA LEU A 472 -10.42 14.60 47.68
C LEU A 472 -9.07 14.71 48.39
N ARG A 473 -8.20 15.61 47.94
CA ARG A 473 -6.92 15.91 48.59
C ARG A 473 -7.16 16.59 49.94
N GLU A 474 -7.97 17.64 49.99
CA GLU A 474 -8.27 18.36 51.22
C GLU A 474 -9.01 17.45 52.21
N ALA A 475 -9.92 16.58 51.75
CA ALA A 475 -10.52 15.53 52.57
C ALA A 475 -9.50 14.54 53.16
N ARG A 476 -8.49 14.12 52.37
CA ARG A 476 -7.37 13.29 52.86
C ARG A 476 -6.49 14.04 53.86
N GLU A 477 -6.22 15.32 53.63
CA GLU A 477 -5.41 16.15 54.53
C GLU A 477 -6.16 16.37 55.86
N ARG A 478 -7.45 16.73 55.84
CA ARG A 478 -8.34 16.74 57.03
C ARG A 478 -8.33 15.40 57.78
N GLY A 479 -8.43 14.28 57.07
CA GLY A 479 -8.36 12.93 57.66
C GLY A 479 -7.00 12.62 58.31
N GLN A 480 -5.89 13.06 57.71
CA GLN A 480 -4.56 12.94 58.32
C GLN A 480 -4.42 13.83 59.56
N HIS A 481 -5.01 15.03 59.57
CA HIS A 481 -5.03 15.90 60.75
C HIS A 481 -5.78 15.24 61.92
N ALA A 482 -7.00 14.76 61.69
CA ALA A 482 -7.77 14.02 62.71
C ALA A 482 -7.04 12.76 63.22
N SER A 483 -6.34 12.04 62.33
CA SER A 483 -5.53 10.87 62.72
C SER A 483 -4.33 11.25 63.62
N ARG A 484 -3.62 12.34 63.28
CA ARG A 484 -2.51 12.87 64.11
C ARG A 484 -2.99 13.36 65.48
N GLU A 485 -4.15 14.00 65.55
CA GLU A 485 -4.75 14.41 66.83
C GLU A 485 -5.12 13.20 67.70
N LEU A 486 -5.69 12.15 67.10
CA LEU A 486 -6.01 10.91 67.80
C LEU A 486 -4.76 10.15 68.26
N GLU A 487 -3.68 10.15 67.49
CA GLU A 487 -2.37 9.60 67.89
C GLU A 487 -1.72 10.44 69.01
N GLY A 488 -1.86 11.77 68.97
CA GLY A 488 -1.48 12.67 70.06
C GLY A 488 -2.25 12.39 71.36
N ALA A 489 -3.57 12.22 71.28
CA ALA A 489 -4.39 11.84 72.42
C ALA A 489 -4.01 10.45 72.97
N ARG A 490 -3.75 9.47 72.09
CA ARG A 490 -3.33 8.12 72.47
C ARG A 490 -1.97 8.09 73.15
N THR A 491 -1.00 8.88 72.68
CA THR A 491 0.33 8.99 73.31
C THR A 491 0.29 9.76 74.63
N GLY A 492 -0.60 10.76 74.76
CA GLY A 492 -0.94 11.37 76.05
C GLY A 492 -1.47 10.35 77.06
N ALA A 493 -2.54 9.63 76.71
CA ALA A 493 -3.13 8.60 77.56
C ALA A 493 -2.15 7.48 77.94
N ALA A 494 -1.28 7.05 77.02
CA ALA A 494 -0.23 6.07 77.31
C ALA A 494 0.75 6.57 78.38
N ARG A 495 1.10 7.86 78.38
CA ARG A 495 1.97 8.50 79.38
C ARG A 495 1.29 8.61 80.75
N GLU A 496 0.00 8.91 80.78
CA GLU A 496 -0.80 8.91 82.02
C GLU A 496 -0.91 7.50 82.63
N ILE A 497 -1.08 6.48 81.78
CA ILE A 497 -1.07 5.06 82.19
C ILE A 497 0.32 4.64 82.71
N GLU A 498 1.41 5.10 82.09
CA GLU A 498 2.77 4.86 82.60
C GLU A 498 2.99 5.50 83.97
N GLU A 499 2.54 6.74 84.18
CA GLU A 499 2.63 7.40 85.49
C GLU A 499 1.74 6.71 86.56
N ALA A 500 0.54 6.26 86.17
CA ALA A 500 -0.34 5.47 87.03
C ALA A 500 0.27 4.11 87.41
N ASN A 501 0.92 3.43 86.46
CA ASN A 501 1.65 2.19 86.71
C ASN A 501 2.89 2.40 87.59
N GLY A 502 3.59 3.54 87.45
CA GLY A 502 4.68 3.94 88.35
C GLY A 502 4.19 4.14 89.80
N LYS A 503 3.04 4.78 89.98
CA LYS A 503 2.37 4.91 91.30
C LYS A 503 1.93 3.54 91.83
N LEU A 504 1.32 2.69 90.99
CA LEU A 504 0.92 1.34 91.37
C LEU A 504 2.11 0.50 91.83
N ALA A 505 3.22 0.50 91.10
CA ALA A 505 4.44 -0.22 91.47
C ALA A 505 5.06 0.28 92.80
N PHE A 506 4.91 1.57 93.13
CA PHE A 506 5.27 2.10 94.45
C PHE A 506 4.33 1.59 95.55
N HIS A 507 3.02 1.51 95.29
CA HIS A 507 2.07 0.87 96.20
C HIS A 507 2.33 -0.63 96.37
N THR A 508 2.64 -1.38 95.30
CA THR A 508 3.01 -2.81 95.38
C THR A 508 4.27 -3.02 96.21
N LYS A 509 5.28 -2.15 96.12
CA LYS A 509 6.45 -2.22 97.01
C LYS A 509 6.06 -2.06 98.49
N LYS A 510 5.18 -1.10 98.81
CA LYS A 510 4.66 -0.96 100.18
C LYS A 510 3.80 -2.15 100.61
N VAL A 511 3.00 -2.75 99.73
CA VAL A 511 2.26 -3.98 100.04
C VAL A 511 3.24 -5.12 100.34
N ASN A 512 4.29 -5.30 99.55
CA ASN A 512 5.33 -6.31 99.82
C ASN A 512 6.10 -6.02 101.13
N GLU A 513 6.32 -4.75 101.49
CA GLU A 513 6.88 -4.35 102.79
C GLU A 513 5.91 -4.72 103.94
N TYR A 514 4.60 -4.45 103.79
CA TYR A 514 3.59 -4.86 104.75
C TYR A 514 3.49 -6.39 104.87
N ASP A 515 3.43 -7.12 103.76
CA ASP A 515 3.37 -8.58 103.71
C ASP A 515 4.63 -9.22 104.29
N ALA A 516 5.81 -8.60 104.15
CA ALA A 516 7.02 -9.05 104.84
C ALA A 516 6.91 -8.87 106.37
N THR A 517 6.36 -7.75 106.85
CA THR A 517 6.11 -7.57 108.30
C THR A 517 5.00 -8.48 108.84
N LEU A 518 3.93 -8.68 108.07
CA LEU A 518 2.83 -9.60 108.39
C LEU A 518 3.30 -11.06 108.35
N GLY A 519 4.18 -11.43 107.43
CA GLY A 519 4.82 -12.74 107.34
C GLY A 519 5.68 -13.04 108.56
N GLY A 520 6.54 -12.11 108.97
CA GLY A 520 7.32 -12.24 110.21
C GLY A 520 6.44 -12.32 111.47
N LEU A 521 5.33 -11.57 111.51
CA LEU A 521 4.34 -11.68 112.59
C LEU A 521 3.57 -13.01 112.54
N TRP A 522 3.31 -13.57 111.36
CA TRP A 522 2.67 -14.87 111.17
C TRP A 522 3.58 -16.05 111.52
N GLU A 523 4.88 -15.94 111.25
CA GLU A 523 5.89 -16.93 111.65
C GLU A 523 6.01 -16.99 113.19
N ILE A 524 5.95 -15.83 113.85
CA ILE A 524 5.80 -15.74 115.31
C ILE A 524 4.48 -16.38 115.76
N LEU A 525 3.34 -16.04 115.13
CA LEU A 525 2.03 -16.57 115.54
C LEU A 525 1.91 -18.10 115.38
N GLN A 526 2.51 -18.67 114.32
CA GLN A 526 2.54 -20.12 114.07
C GLN A 526 3.41 -20.87 115.08
N SER A 527 4.35 -20.20 115.76
CA SER A 527 5.12 -20.82 116.84
C SER A 527 4.33 -21.02 118.14
N ASP A 528 3.19 -20.34 118.31
CA ASP A 528 2.38 -20.36 119.55
C ASP A 528 1.06 -21.17 119.47
N THR A 529 0.54 -21.52 118.28
CA THR A 529 -0.85 -22.03 118.17
C THR A 529 -0.97 -23.48 117.67
N SER A 530 -1.19 -24.44 118.57
CA SER A 530 -1.55 -25.83 118.20
C SER A 530 -2.48 -26.55 119.21
N SER A 531 -3.81 -26.31 119.14
CA SER A 531 -4.85 -27.14 119.81
C SER A 531 -6.33 -26.86 119.40
N ALA A 532 -7.13 -27.94 119.30
CA ALA A 532 -8.62 -28.06 119.38
C ALA A 532 -9.55 -27.50 118.24
N ARG A 533 -10.86 -27.85 118.07
CA ARG A 533 -11.67 -29.14 118.15
C ARG A 533 -13.22 -28.91 117.97
N GLY A 534 -13.98 -29.82 117.30
CA GLY A 534 -15.43 -30.19 117.58
C GLY A 534 -16.57 -29.59 116.72
N THR A 535 -17.90 -29.89 116.85
CA THR A 535 -18.79 -30.99 117.40
C THR A 535 -20.30 -30.50 117.43
N ASP A 536 -21.47 -31.19 117.43
CA ASP A 536 -22.07 -32.53 117.08
C ASP A 536 -23.66 -32.50 117.24
N ALA A 537 -24.45 -33.54 116.81
CA ALA A 537 -25.83 -33.99 117.24
C ALA A 537 -27.20 -33.56 116.56
N GLU A 538 -28.28 -34.40 116.67
CA GLU A 538 -29.58 -34.39 115.89
C GLU A 538 -30.91 -34.89 116.63
N ASP A 539 -32.10 -34.91 115.94
CA ASP A 539 -33.30 -35.84 116.04
C ASP A 539 -34.76 -35.45 116.60
N THR A 540 -35.64 -36.36 117.14
CA THR A 540 -37.17 -36.37 117.02
C THR A 540 -38.17 -36.75 118.22
N SER A 541 -39.55 -36.58 118.05
CA SER A 541 -40.74 -37.48 118.48
C SER A 541 -41.79 -37.33 119.71
N ASN A 542 -43.09 -37.79 119.54
CA ASN A 542 -44.14 -38.57 120.38
C ASN A 542 -45.16 -38.17 121.59
N ALA A 543 -46.36 -38.88 121.70
CA ALA A 543 -47.18 -39.43 122.89
C ALA A 543 -48.61 -38.91 123.50
N ASP A 544 -49.30 -39.68 124.44
CA ASP A 544 -50.81 -39.81 124.76
C ASP A 544 -51.42 -39.83 126.27
N ASP A 545 -52.78 -40.01 126.47
CA ASP A 545 -53.68 -40.67 127.57
C ASP A 545 -54.36 -39.98 128.87
N ALA A 546 -55.51 -40.52 129.45
CA ALA A 546 -56.27 -40.06 130.72
C ALA A 546 -57.44 -40.94 131.39
N THR A 547 -57.84 -40.78 132.71
CA THR A 547 -58.87 -41.63 133.50
C THR A 547 -59.91 -40.99 134.58
N PRO A 548 -60.28 -41.45 135.86
CA PRO A 548 -61.72 -41.55 136.40
C PRO A 548 -62.14 -41.03 137.88
N VAL A 549 -63.37 -41.32 138.47
CA VAL A 549 -64.02 -40.72 139.73
C VAL A 549 -64.97 -41.64 140.62
N VAL A 550 -65.35 -41.29 141.90
CA VAL A 550 -66.17 -42.03 142.95
C VAL A 550 -67.19 -41.15 143.80
N SER A 551 -68.16 -41.70 144.60
CA SER A 551 -69.05 -40.98 145.60
C SER A 551 -69.79 -41.84 146.70
N ALA A 552 -70.37 -41.22 147.76
CA ALA A 552 -71.04 -41.84 148.96
C ALA A 552 -72.21 -41.03 149.60
N LYS A 553 -72.90 -41.49 150.69
CA LYS A 553 -73.98 -40.75 151.43
C LYS A 553 -74.47 -41.37 152.78
N GLU A 554 -74.79 -40.53 153.79
CA GLU A 554 -75.78 -40.82 154.87
C GLU A 554 -76.30 -39.49 155.55
N SER A 555 -77.12 -39.52 156.64
CA SER A 555 -78.11 -38.45 156.93
C SER A 555 -78.14 -37.77 158.33
N PHE A 556 -78.08 -36.42 158.30
CA PHE A 556 -78.70 -35.40 159.16
C PHE A 556 -78.89 -35.57 160.69
N SER A 557 -77.97 -34.94 161.43
CA SER A 557 -78.13 -34.36 162.77
C SER A 557 -77.82 -32.85 162.75
N LEU A 558 -77.95 -32.13 163.88
CA LEU A 558 -77.53 -30.71 163.97
C LEU A 558 -76.03 -30.50 163.73
N PRO A 559 -75.11 -31.34 164.27
CA PRO A 559 -73.73 -31.40 163.80
C PRO A 559 -73.58 -31.61 162.29
N ALA A 560 -74.46 -32.41 161.67
CA ALA A 560 -74.47 -32.58 160.21
C ALA A 560 -75.12 -31.42 159.43
N PHE A 561 -75.84 -30.50 160.09
CA PHE A 561 -76.16 -29.20 159.49
C PHE A 561 -74.91 -28.33 159.44
N ASN A 562 -74.13 -28.25 160.53
CA ASN A 562 -72.86 -27.53 160.51
C ASN A 562 -71.88 -28.15 159.50
N SER A 563 -71.72 -29.49 159.49
CA SER A 563 -70.86 -30.15 158.50
C SER A 563 -71.42 -30.07 157.08
N ARG A 564 -72.73 -29.85 156.87
CA ARG A 564 -73.29 -29.52 155.55
C ARG A 564 -73.11 -28.05 155.17
N VAL A 565 -73.09 -27.11 156.11
CA VAL A 565 -72.71 -25.71 155.83
C VAL A 565 -71.21 -25.65 155.50
N GLN A 566 -70.37 -26.38 156.24
CA GLN A 566 -68.95 -26.57 155.92
C GLN A 566 -68.79 -27.26 154.56
N HIS A 567 -69.38 -28.44 154.32
CA HIS A 567 -69.33 -29.11 153.01
C HIS A 567 -69.93 -28.25 151.88
N LEU A 568 -70.92 -27.37 152.12
CA LEU A 568 -71.40 -26.42 151.11
C LEU A 568 -70.41 -25.28 150.88
N PHE A 569 -69.71 -24.82 151.91
CA PHE A 569 -68.60 -23.87 151.80
C PHE A 569 -67.41 -24.50 151.08
N ASP A 570 -66.97 -25.70 151.46
CA ASP A 570 -65.91 -26.48 150.83
C ASP A 570 -66.27 -26.85 149.38
N ARG A 571 -67.56 -27.13 149.10
CA ARG A 571 -68.06 -27.32 147.72
C ARG A 571 -68.12 -26.01 146.94
N ALA A 572 -68.40 -24.86 147.57
CA ALA A 572 -68.33 -23.56 146.92
C ALA A 572 -66.87 -23.13 146.67
N MET A 573 -65.96 -23.43 147.60
CA MET A 573 -64.52 -23.18 147.47
C MET A 573 -63.91 -24.09 146.41
N SER A 574 -64.15 -25.40 146.44
CA SER A 574 -63.68 -26.31 145.39
C SER A 574 -64.37 -26.09 144.04
N ALA A 575 -65.63 -25.65 143.98
CA ALA A 575 -66.24 -25.20 142.73
C ALA A 575 -65.63 -23.88 142.22
N ARG A 576 -65.20 -22.98 143.10
CA ARG A 576 -64.44 -21.77 142.74
C ARG A 576 -63.03 -22.10 142.29
N GLU A 577 -62.34 -23.03 142.95
CA GLU A 577 -61.04 -23.54 142.50
C GLU A 577 -61.17 -24.24 141.16
N GLN A 578 -62.21 -25.07 140.94
CA GLN A 578 -62.54 -25.63 139.63
C GLN A 578 -62.86 -24.54 138.61
N GLN A 579 -63.58 -23.47 138.97
CA GLN A 579 -63.82 -22.33 138.07
C GLN A 579 -62.52 -21.61 137.72
N ASP A 580 -61.60 -21.41 138.68
CA ASP A 580 -60.33 -20.72 138.48
C ASP A 580 -59.24 -21.64 137.85
N ILE A 581 -59.40 -22.97 137.92
CA ILE A 581 -58.67 -23.97 137.14
C ILE A 581 -59.20 -24.02 135.71
N LEU A 582 -60.53 -24.08 135.51
CA LEU A 582 -61.15 -24.04 134.18
C LEU A 582 -60.88 -22.70 133.47
N ARG A 583 -60.87 -21.57 134.19
CA ARG A 583 -60.39 -20.29 133.66
C ARG A 583 -58.93 -20.38 133.22
N ARG A 584 -58.05 -20.98 134.03
CA ARG A 584 -56.65 -21.21 133.65
C ARG A 584 -56.50 -22.17 132.48
N GLN A 585 -57.29 -23.23 132.36
CA GLN A 585 -57.28 -24.14 131.22
C GLN A 585 -57.84 -23.50 129.95
N VAL A 586 -58.94 -22.74 130.03
CA VAL A 586 -59.49 -21.97 128.88
C VAL A 586 -58.52 -20.87 128.47
N GLN A 587 -57.84 -20.23 129.41
CA GLN A 587 -56.77 -19.26 129.12
C GLN A 587 -55.56 -19.94 128.48
N GLN A 588 -55.10 -21.09 129.02
CA GLN A 588 -54.01 -21.88 128.44
C GLN A 588 -54.36 -22.43 127.06
N GLN A 589 -55.60 -22.88 126.82
CA GLN A 589 -56.05 -23.29 125.47
C GLN A 589 -56.13 -22.09 124.51
N ARG A 590 -56.53 -20.91 124.98
CA ARG A 590 -56.46 -19.67 124.17
C ARG A 590 -55.03 -19.21 123.90
N GLU A 591 -54.11 -19.42 124.83
CA GLU A 591 -52.68 -19.13 124.66
C GLU A 591 -51.96 -20.18 123.80
N LEU A 592 -52.35 -21.45 123.87
CA LEU A 592 -51.81 -22.53 123.03
C LEU A 592 -52.35 -22.43 121.60
N ASN A 593 -53.65 -22.23 121.43
CA ASN A 593 -54.23 -21.95 120.12
C ASN A 593 -53.71 -20.63 119.57
N GLY A 594 -53.64 -19.57 120.39
CA GLY A 594 -53.07 -18.28 119.98
C GLY A 594 -51.58 -18.34 119.60
N LYS A 595 -50.79 -19.23 120.23
CA LYS A 595 -49.41 -19.53 119.79
C LYS A 595 -49.39 -20.33 118.49
N SER A 596 -50.21 -21.37 118.37
CA SER A 596 -50.32 -22.22 117.17
C SER A 596 -50.84 -21.45 115.96
N ASP A 597 -51.78 -20.54 116.15
CA ASP A 597 -52.32 -19.67 115.11
C ASP A 597 -51.31 -18.57 114.76
N ALA A 598 -50.64 -17.93 115.73
CA ALA A 598 -49.51 -17.02 115.45
C ALA A 598 -48.24 -17.71 114.89
N GLU A 599 -48.20 -19.04 114.88
CA GLU A 599 -47.16 -19.85 114.22
C GLU A 599 -47.59 -20.23 112.79
N LYS A 600 -48.87 -20.59 112.58
CA LYS A 600 -49.47 -20.72 111.23
C LYS A 600 -49.43 -19.40 110.46
N ASP A 601 -49.75 -18.29 111.11
CA ASP A 601 -49.73 -16.96 110.49
C ASP A 601 -48.30 -16.59 110.07
N ARG A 602 -47.28 -16.89 110.90
CA ARG A 602 -45.87 -16.76 110.50
C ARG A 602 -45.50 -17.67 109.34
N GLN A 603 -45.94 -18.93 109.34
CA GLN A 603 -45.70 -19.84 108.21
C GLN A 603 -46.40 -19.36 106.94
N MET A 604 -47.58 -18.75 107.05
CA MET A 604 -48.30 -18.12 105.94
C MET A 604 -47.60 -16.84 105.45
N GLU A 605 -47.06 -16.00 106.34
CA GLU A 605 -46.22 -14.86 105.99
C GLU A 605 -44.91 -15.31 105.31
N GLU A 606 -44.27 -16.37 105.79
CA GLU A 606 -43.07 -16.95 105.19
C GLU A 606 -43.36 -17.59 103.82
N LEU A 607 -44.49 -18.30 103.66
CA LEU A 607 -44.94 -18.81 102.37
C LEU A 607 -45.37 -17.69 101.42
N ASN A 608 -46.01 -16.62 101.90
CA ASN A 608 -46.38 -15.47 101.08
C ASN A 608 -45.15 -14.67 100.63
N THR A 609 -44.14 -14.48 101.48
CA THR A 609 -42.88 -13.83 101.10
C THR A 609 -42.05 -14.70 100.16
N LYS A 610 -42.04 -16.04 100.32
CA LYS A 610 -41.48 -16.98 99.35
C LYS A 610 -42.23 -16.96 98.02
N ASN A 611 -43.56 -16.92 98.03
CA ASN A 611 -44.35 -16.80 96.80
C ASN A 611 -44.12 -15.45 96.11
N ALA A 612 -44.02 -14.35 96.87
CA ALA A 612 -43.71 -13.03 96.32
C ALA A 612 -42.30 -12.97 95.72
N SER A 613 -41.29 -13.58 96.36
CA SER A 613 -39.93 -13.64 95.79
C SER A 613 -39.85 -14.57 94.57
N LEU A 614 -40.57 -15.70 94.56
CA LEU A 614 -40.69 -16.57 93.39
C LEU A 614 -41.40 -15.88 92.21
N VAL A 615 -42.46 -15.09 92.47
CA VAL A 615 -43.12 -14.28 91.43
C VAL A 615 -42.18 -13.19 90.92
N ALA A 616 -41.39 -12.55 91.79
CA ALA A 616 -40.39 -11.57 91.38
C ALA A 616 -39.27 -12.17 90.52
N THR A 617 -38.74 -13.36 90.89
CA THR A 617 -37.72 -14.05 90.07
C THR A 617 -38.29 -14.63 88.79
N HIS A 618 -39.55 -15.09 88.76
CA HIS A 618 -40.23 -15.44 87.51
C HIS A 618 -40.41 -14.21 86.61
N GLY A 619 -40.75 -13.05 87.19
CA GLY A 619 -40.80 -11.77 86.47
C GLY A 619 -39.46 -11.42 85.82
N SER A 620 -38.37 -11.40 86.59
CA SER A 620 -37.04 -11.09 86.06
C SER A 620 -36.56 -12.11 85.01
N LEU A 621 -36.80 -13.40 85.22
CA LEU A 621 -36.46 -14.44 84.23
C LEU A 621 -37.32 -14.32 82.95
N GLN A 622 -38.57 -13.89 83.06
CA GLN A 622 -39.46 -13.64 81.92
C GLN A 622 -39.03 -12.39 81.14
N ASP A 623 -38.61 -11.32 81.82
CA ASP A 623 -38.05 -10.12 81.20
C ASP A 623 -36.67 -10.41 80.57
N GLU A 624 -35.80 -11.19 81.22
CA GLU A 624 -34.53 -11.67 80.66
C GLU A 624 -34.75 -12.52 79.41
N LEU A 625 -35.73 -13.44 79.43
CA LEU A 625 -36.10 -14.26 78.26
C LEU A 625 -36.67 -13.39 77.12
N ALA A 626 -37.53 -12.42 77.42
CA ALA A 626 -38.06 -11.50 76.42
C ALA A 626 -36.95 -10.66 75.77
N ASN A 627 -36.03 -10.12 76.58
CA ASN A 627 -34.86 -9.38 76.09
C ASN A 627 -33.93 -10.29 75.27
N ALA A 628 -33.73 -11.56 75.68
CA ALA A 628 -32.95 -12.53 74.91
C ALA A 628 -33.60 -12.85 73.55
N MET A 629 -34.93 -12.98 73.48
CA MET A 629 -35.67 -13.18 72.22
C MET A 629 -35.60 -11.95 71.31
N VAL A 630 -35.71 -10.73 71.84
CA VAL A 630 -35.53 -9.49 71.07
C VAL A 630 -34.10 -9.37 70.53
N ASN A 631 -33.08 -9.66 71.35
CA ASN A 631 -31.69 -9.66 70.91
C ASN A 631 -31.41 -10.77 69.87
N HIS A 632 -32.03 -11.94 70.01
CA HIS A 632 -31.88 -13.03 69.04
C HIS A 632 -32.51 -12.66 67.69
N THR A 633 -33.79 -12.27 67.65
CA THR A 633 -34.46 -11.84 66.41
C THR A 633 -33.76 -10.65 65.74
N ARG A 634 -33.22 -9.72 66.54
CA ARG A 634 -32.32 -8.67 66.04
C ARG A 634 -31.07 -9.25 65.37
N SER A 635 -30.35 -10.14 66.04
CA SER A 635 -29.15 -10.80 65.47
C SER A 635 -29.46 -11.62 64.20
N GLU A 636 -30.64 -12.25 64.12
CA GLU A 636 -31.09 -12.94 62.92
C GLU A 636 -31.39 -11.97 61.78
N SER A 637 -31.97 -10.79 62.08
CA SER A 637 -32.17 -9.73 61.09
C SER A 637 -30.85 -9.13 60.60
N GLU A 638 -29.88 -8.91 61.49
CA GLU A 638 -28.55 -8.40 61.14
C GLU A 638 -27.76 -9.43 60.29
N VAL A 639 -27.84 -10.72 60.63
CA VAL A 639 -27.31 -11.82 59.78
C VAL A 639 -28.07 -11.94 58.45
N GLY A 640 -29.38 -11.66 58.43
CA GLY A 640 -30.20 -11.62 57.22
C GLY A 640 -29.79 -10.49 56.28
N HIS A 641 -29.58 -9.29 56.80
CA HIS A 641 -29.06 -8.14 56.06
C HIS A 641 -27.66 -8.41 55.52
N LEU A 642 -26.73 -8.89 56.35
CA LEU A 642 -25.38 -9.25 55.90
C LEU A 642 -25.41 -10.32 54.79
N ARG A 643 -26.30 -11.32 54.87
CA ARG A 643 -26.46 -12.31 53.79
C ARG A 643 -27.00 -11.71 52.49
N ALA A 644 -27.91 -10.74 52.56
CA ALA A 644 -28.39 -10.01 51.39
C ALA A 644 -27.30 -9.13 50.77
N GLU A 645 -26.49 -8.46 51.59
CA GLU A 645 -25.32 -7.69 51.16
C GLU A 645 -24.26 -8.59 50.52
N PHE A 646 -23.94 -9.75 51.11
CA PHE A 646 -23.05 -10.74 50.50
C PHE A 646 -23.58 -11.24 49.15
N LEU A 647 -24.88 -11.55 49.02
CA LEU A 647 -25.47 -11.95 47.75
C LEU A 647 -25.43 -10.82 46.71
N ASN A 648 -25.61 -9.56 47.10
CA ASN A 648 -25.45 -8.42 46.19
C ASN A 648 -24.00 -8.29 45.72
N VAL A 649 -23.02 -8.37 46.64
CA VAL A 649 -21.59 -8.31 46.31
C VAL A 649 -21.16 -9.51 45.45
N GLU A 650 -21.69 -10.71 45.68
CA GLU A 650 -21.46 -11.87 44.81
C GLU A 650 -22.02 -11.66 43.40
N ASN A 651 -23.23 -11.09 43.27
CA ASN A 651 -23.82 -10.73 41.97
C ASN A 651 -23.02 -9.61 41.26
N GLU A 652 -22.56 -8.60 41.99
CA GLU A 652 -21.71 -7.52 41.45
C GLU A 652 -20.34 -8.06 40.99
N LEU A 653 -19.72 -8.95 41.78
CA LEU A 653 -18.48 -9.62 41.40
C LEU A 653 -18.67 -10.54 40.19
N GLU A 654 -19.81 -11.24 40.06
CA GLU A 654 -20.08 -12.05 38.88
C GLU A 654 -20.37 -11.17 37.64
N GLN A 655 -21.06 -10.04 37.79
CA GLN A 655 -21.25 -9.06 36.72
C GLN A 655 -19.90 -8.46 36.28
N LEU A 656 -19.08 -7.99 37.21
CA LEU A 656 -17.74 -7.47 36.93
C LEU A 656 -16.89 -8.52 36.23
N ARG A 657 -16.90 -9.78 36.71
CA ARG A 657 -16.22 -10.90 36.05
C ARG A 657 -16.72 -11.12 34.63
N ARG A 658 -18.04 -11.16 34.40
CA ARG A 658 -18.62 -11.28 33.04
C ARG A 658 -18.15 -10.14 32.13
N THR A 659 -18.09 -8.88 32.62
CA THR A 659 -17.56 -7.76 31.82
C THR A 659 -16.03 -7.81 31.61
N ALA A 660 -15.29 -8.47 32.50
CA ALA A 660 -13.86 -8.73 32.31
C ALA A 660 -13.63 -9.85 31.29
N ASP A 661 -14.47 -10.88 31.31
CA ASP A 661 -14.45 -12.00 30.34
C ASP A 661 -14.88 -11.52 28.93
N THR A 662 -15.89 -10.64 28.78
CA THR A 662 -16.23 -10.05 27.47
C THR A 662 -15.12 -9.13 26.96
N LYS A 663 -14.59 -8.22 27.80
CA LYS A 663 -13.44 -7.37 27.44
C LYS A 663 -12.16 -8.18 27.18
N GLY A 664 -12.07 -9.39 27.71
CA GLY A 664 -11.06 -10.38 27.36
C GLY A 664 -11.25 -10.88 25.93
N ALA A 665 -12.46 -11.36 25.60
CA ALA A 665 -12.81 -11.82 24.25
C ALA A 665 -12.66 -10.72 23.18
N GLU A 666 -13.16 -9.51 23.45
CA GLU A 666 -13.00 -8.32 22.59
C GLU A 666 -11.52 -8.02 22.31
N ARG A 667 -10.66 -8.12 23.34
CA ARG A 667 -9.21 -7.94 23.18
C ARG A 667 -8.57 -9.06 22.38
N GLU A 668 -8.94 -10.31 22.61
CA GLU A 668 -8.43 -11.43 21.82
C GLU A 668 -8.84 -11.29 20.34
N GLU A 669 -10.09 -10.92 20.07
CA GLU A 669 -10.61 -10.66 18.71
C GLU A 669 -9.87 -9.50 18.05
N MET A 670 -9.66 -8.38 18.73
CA MET A 670 -8.82 -7.28 18.24
C MET A 670 -7.37 -7.72 17.99
N THR A 671 -6.78 -8.61 18.81
CA THR A 671 -5.43 -9.14 18.53
C THR A 671 -5.40 -10.12 17.36
N ARG A 672 -6.48 -10.87 17.11
CA ARG A 672 -6.61 -11.72 15.91
C ARG A 672 -6.73 -10.85 14.67
N ALA A 673 -7.62 -9.86 14.66
CA ALA A 673 -7.75 -8.89 13.57
C ALA A 673 -6.42 -8.18 13.29
N LEU A 674 -5.69 -7.73 14.33
CA LEU A 674 -4.35 -7.15 14.15
C LEU A 674 -3.31 -8.14 13.62
N GLN A 675 -3.41 -9.44 13.94
CA GLN A 675 -2.53 -10.47 13.40
C GLN A 675 -2.90 -10.82 11.94
N ASP A 676 -4.18 -10.85 11.60
CA ASP A 676 -4.67 -11.09 10.24
C ASP A 676 -4.32 -9.90 9.33
N HIS A 677 -4.53 -8.66 9.80
CA HIS A 677 -4.02 -7.46 9.13
C HIS A 677 -2.49 -7.42 9.04
N GLN A 678 -1.74 -7.99 10.00
CA GLN A 678 -0.27 -8.16 9.85
C GLN A 678 0.08 -9.23 8.81
N SER A 679 -0.76 -10.26 8.63
CA SER A 679 -0.55 -11.28 7.59
C SER A 679 -0.83 -10.74 6.18
N THR A 680 -1.88 -9.94 6.00
CA THR A 680 -2.12 -9.24 4.72
C THR A 680 -1.07 -8.15 4.51
N ALA A 681 -0.67 -7.44 5.58
CA ALA A 681 0.49 -6.54 5.63
C ALA A 681 1.87 -7.22 5.57
N THR A 682 1.94 -8.50 5.19
CA THR A 682 3.16 -9.14 4.69
C THR A 682 2.95 -9.77 3.31
N ALA A 683 1.81 -10.43 3.07
CA ALA A 683 1.51 -11.07 1.78
C ALA A 683 1.35 -10.09 0.60
N LEU A 684 0.99 -8.83 0.85
CA LEU A 684 0.99 -7.77 -0.18
C LEU A 684 2.35 -7.04 -0.27
N GLN A 685 3.25 -7.20 0.71
CA GLN A 685 4.63 -6.73 0.60
C GLN A 685 5.45 -7.68 -0.28
N GLU A 686 5.22 -9.00 -0.13
CA GLU A 686 5.74 -10.02 -1.04
C GLU A 686 5.35 -9.73 -2.50
N LYS A 687 4.06 -9.46 -2.77
CA LYS A 687 3.58 -9.02 -4.10
C LYS A 687 4.21 -7.70 -4.59
N VAL A 688 4.60 -6.82 -3.67
CA VAL A 688 5.25 -5.55 -3.99
C VAL A 688 6.71 -5.78 -4.37
N ASP A 689 7.43 -6.58 -3.58
CA ASP A 689 8.81 -6.97 -3.87
C ASP A 689 8.89 -7.75 -5.20
N ASP A 690 7.89 -8.60 -5.49
CA ASP A 690 7.70 -9.28 -6.79
C ASP A 690 7.47 -8.30 -7.96
N LEU A 691 6.71 -7.22 -7.73
CA LEU A 691 6.45 -6.19 -8.75
C LEU A 691 7.65 -5.27 -8.96
N GLU A 692 8.40 -4.93 -7.90
CA GLU A 692 9.67 -4.21 -8.01
C GLU A 692 10.72 -5.06 -8.76
N ALA A 693 10.75 -6.39 -8.54
CA ALA A 693 11.58 -7.31 -9.31
C ALA A 693 11.20 -7.35 -10.80
N GLN A 694 9.91 -7.47 -11.14
CA GLN A 694 9.43 -7.40 -12.53
C GLN A 694 9.74 -6.05 -13.20
N VAL A 695 9.63 -4.94 -12.46
CA VAL A 695 10.02 -3.61 -12.97
C VAL A 695 11.53 -3.51 -13.19
N ALA A 696 12.35 -4.12 -12.34
CA ALA A 696 13.80 -4.18 -12.54
C ALA A 696 14.18 -5.02 -13.78
N GLU A 697 13.56 -6.18 -13.96
CA GLU A 697 13.74 -7.03 -15.14
C GLU A 697 13.36 -6.28 -16.44
N LEU A 698 12.19 -5.63 -16.48
CA LEU A 698 11.76 -4.82 -17.63
C LEU A 698 12.67 -3.60 -17.89
N ILE A 699 13.30 -3.04 -16.86
CA ILE A 699 14.29 -1.96 -17.01
C ILE A 699 15.60 -2.48 -17.61
N ASP A 700 16.06 -3.67 -17.22
CA ASP A 700 17.26 -4.29 -17.78
C ASP A 700 17.04 -4.86 -19.19
N ASP A 701 15.86 -5.40 -19.50
CA ASP A 701 15.43 -5.71 -20.88
C ASP A 701 15.42 -4.47 -21.77
N ALA A 702 14.85 -3.35 -21.28
CA ALA A 702 14.86 -2.09 -22.01
C ALA A 702 16.30 -1.56 -22.23
N ARG A 703 17.20 -1.74 -21.25
CA ARG A 703 18.62 -1.40 -21.40
C ARG A 703 19.29 -2.29 -22.44
N ILE A 704 19.10 -3.61 -22.39
CA ILE A 704 19.62 -4.57 -23.38
C ILE A 704 19.14 -4.18 -24.78
N PHE A 705 17.84 -3.95 -24.97
CA PHE A 705 17.27 -3.51 -26.25
C PHE A 705 17.88 -2.19 -26.75
N THR A 706 18.06 -1.18 -25.87
CA THR A 706 18.74 0.06 -26.29
C THR A 706 20.19 -0.19 -26.70
N VAL A 707 20.97 -0.97 -25.95
CA VAL A 707 22.36 -1.33 -26.29
C VAL A 707 22.43 -2.13 -27.60
N GLU A 708 21.54 -3.08 -27.81
CA GLU A 708 21.43 -3.81 -29.08
C GLU A 708 21.16 -2.86 -30.24
N SER A 709 20.16 -1.97 -30.11
CA SER A 709 19.84 -0.97 -31.13
C SER A 709 21.03 -0.05 -31.44
N ASP A 710 21.77 0.38 -30.40
CA ASP A 710 22.99 1.18 -30.50
C ASP A 710 24.11 0.44 -31.26
N THR A 711 24.26 -0.87 -31.03
CA THR A 711 25.24 -1.69 -31.75
C THR A 711 24.80 -2.02 -33.18
N GLN A 712 23.50 -2.08 -33.46
CA GLN A 712 22.98 -2.20 -34.83
C GLN A 712 23.18 -0.89 -35.60
N LEU A 713 22.92 0.26 -34.99
CA LEU A 713 23.21 1.59 -35.53
C LEU A 713 24.70 1.72 -35.87
N LYS A 714 25.62 1.48 -34.92
CA LYS A 714 27.07 1.55 -35.15
C LYS A 714 27.56 0.61 -36.26
N ARG A 715 26.98 -0.59 -36.37
CA ARG A 715 27.25 -1.52 -37.50
C ARG A 715 26.70 -1.00 -38.82
N SER A 716 25.57 -0.28 -38.83
CA SER A 716 25.02 0.36 -40.03
C SER A 716 25.87 1.55 -40.47
N GLU A 717 26.32 2.38 -39.53
CA GLU A 717 27.23 3.51 -39.76
C GLU A 717 28.57 3.03 -40.32
N ALA A 718 29.14 1.95 -39.78
CA ALA A 718 30.35 1.32 -40.31
C ALA A 718 30.15 0.84 -41.77
N LYS A 719 29.05 0.14 -42.06
CA LYS A 719 28.70 -0.27 -43.43
C LYS A 719 28.50 0.94 -44.36
N HIS A 720 27.92 2.03 -43.88
CA HIS A 720 27.80 3.27 -44.66
C HIS A 720 29.15 3.95 -44.90
N ALA A 721 30.07 3.94 -43.93
CA ALA A 721 31.43 4.44 -44.10
C ALA A 721 32.22 3.59 -45.12
N ASP A 722 32.13 2.26 -45.04
CA ASP A 722 32.75 1.34 -46.00
C ASP A 722 32.21 1.55 -47.42
N LEU A 723 30.88 1.65 -47.58
CA LEU A 723 30.26 1.95 -48.87
C LEU A 723 30.65 3.34 -49.40
N THR A 724 30.80 4.35 -48.53
CA THR A 724 31.21 5.70 -48.92
C THR A 724 32.68 5.74 -49.35
N THR A 725 33.57 5.05 -48.63
CA THR A 725 34.99 4.95 -49.04
C THR A 725 35.13 4.19 -50.36
N GLN A 726 34.41 3.07 -50.55
CA GLN A 726 34.33 2.36 -51.82
C GLN A 726 33.81 3.25 -52.97
N LEU A 727 32.79 4.09 -52.72
CA LEU A 727 32.29 5.04 -53.70
C LEU A 727 33.38 6.06 -54.10
N THR A 728 34.08 6.66 -53.12
CA THR A 728 35.17 7.62 -53.41
C THR A 728 36.39 6.99 -54.10
N ALA A 729 36.68 5.72 -53.81
CA ALA A 729 37.69 4.95 -54.52
C ALA A 729 37.25 4.67 -55.97
N ALA A 730 35.98 4.38 -56.21
CA ALA A 730 35.42 4.17 -57.54
C ALA A 730 35.37 5.47 -58.37
N THR A 731 35.01 6.62 -57.78
CA THR A 731 35.03 7.92 -58.50
C THR A 731 36.44 8.35 -58.85
N SER A 732 37.38 8.29 -57.90
CA SER A 732 38.79 8.64 -58.18
C SER A 732 39.46 7.67 -59.18
N ALA A 733 39.13 6.38 -59.14
CA ALA A 733 39.56 5.42 -60.17
C ALA A 733 38.96 5.73 -61.54
N ARG A 734 37.70 6.21 -61.59
CA ARG A 734 37.04 6.65 -62.82
C ARG A 734 37.68 7.94 -63.38
N GLU A 735 37.93 8.94 -62.55
CA GLU A 735 38.64 10.18 -62.93
C GLU A 735 40.06 9.88 -63.45
N ALA A 736 40.75 8.92 -62.81
CA ALA A 736 42.06 8.41 -63.25
C ALA A 736 42.00 7.57 -64.54
N ALA A 737 40.82 7.12 -64.96
CA ALA A 737 40.61 6.44 -66.25
C ALA A 737 40.18 7.45 -67.35
N GLU A 738 39.31 8.40 -67.04
CA GLU A 738 38.88 9.47 -67.95
C GLU A 738 40.06 10.38 -68.32
N SER A 739 40.91 10.74 -67.37
CA SER A 739 42.16 11.50 -67.66
C SER A 739 43.13 10.72 -68.56
N LYS A 740 43.30 9.41 -68.36
CA LYS A 740 44.10 8.55 -69.28
C LYS A 740 43.48 8.44 -70.66
N HIS A 741 42.15 8.40 -70.75
CA HIS A 741 41.46 8.41 -72.04
C HIS A 741 41.68 9.74 -72.77
N ILE A 742 41.69 10.87 -72.06
CA ILE A 742 42.02 12.18 -72.64
C ILE A 742 43.46 12.21 -73.15
N THR A 743 44.45 11.75 -72.37
CA THR A 743 45.85 11.73 -72.84
C THR A 743 46.02 10.83 -74.06
N VAL A 744 45.44 9.62 -74.05
CA VAL A 744 45.48 8.70 -75.21
C VAL A 744 44.75 9.27 -76.44
N SER A 745 43.67 10.03 -76.27
CA SER A 745 43.02 10.76 -77.38
C SER A 745 43.98 11.79 -77.98
N THR A 746 44.62 12.61 -77.15
CA THR A 746 45.59 13.61 -77.64
C THR A 746 46.84 12.97 -78.25
N GLU A 747 47.28 11.81 -77.76
CA GLU A 747 48.37 11.04 -78.40
C GLU A 747 47.93 10.47 -79.76
N MET A 748 46.69 9.98 -79.89
CA MET A 748 46.12 9.59 -81.18
C MET A 748 46.05 10.77 -82.16
N GLU A 749 45.50 11.91 -81.74
CA GLU A 749 45.43 13.13 -82.58
C GLU A 749 46.83 13.59 -83.03
N ASN A 750 47.83 13.52 -82.14
CA ASN A 750 49.22 13.83 -82.50
C ASN A 750 49.83 12.79 -83.46
N LEU A 751 49.53 11.50 -83.28
CA LEU A 751 49.98 10.44 -84.20
C LEU A 751 49.29 10.51 -85.57
N GLU A 752 48.02 10.90 -85.63
CA GLU A 752 47.31 11.15 -86.90
C GLU A 752 47.91 12.35 -87.63
N ASN A 753 48.19 13.46 -86.91
CA ASN A 753 48.91 14.61 -87.47
C ASN A 753 50.32 14.22 -87.95
N GLU A 754 51.05 13.39 -87.21
CA GLU A 754 52.39 12.91 -87.60
C GLU A 754 52.32 11.93 -88.79
N VAL A 755 51.28 11.10 -88.91
CA VAL A 755 51.04 10.28 -90.10
C VAL A 755 50.73 11.14 -91.33
N VAL A 756 49.96 12.24 -91.17
CA VAL A 756 49.77 13.22 -92.25
C VAL A 756 51.11 13.88 -92.61
N ARG A 757 51.90 14.29 -91.62
CA ARG A 757 53.25 14.88 -91.82
C ARG A 757 54.16 13.91 -92.58
N LEU A 758 54.36 12.70 -92.06
CA LEU A 758 55.19 11.65 -92.66
C LEU A 758 54.69 11.18 -94.02
N THR A 759 53.38 11.18 -94.32
CA THR A 759 52.90 10.84 -95.67
C THR A 759 53.18 11.96 -96.67
N THR A 760 53.14 13.24 -96.26
CA THR A 760 53.62 14.35 -97.13
C THR A 760 55.14 14.31 -97.32
N GLU A 761 55.93 14.06 -96.27
CA GLU A 761 57.38 13.87 -96.38
C GLU A 761 57.74 12.67 -97.26
N LEU A 762 57.03 11.55 -97.13
CA LEU A 762 57.24 10.36 -97.95
C LEU A 762 56.88 10.59 -99.43
N ALA A 763 55.92 11.49 -99.72
CA ALA A 763 55.63 11.93 -101.08
C ALA A 763 56.75 12.81 -101.65
N MET A 764 57.26 13.78 -100.87
CA MET A 764 58.41 14.61 -101.24
C MET A 764 59.68 13.77 -101.44
N ALA A 765 60.02 12.93 -100.46
CA ALA A 765 61.18 12.05 -100.49
C ALA A 765 61.12 11.00 -101.61
N LYS A 766 59.93 10.58 -102.07
CA LYS A 766 59.79 9.77 -103.29
C LYS A 766 60.15 10.55 -104.54
N ALA A 767 59.68 11.79 -104.69
CA ALA A 767 60.05 12.64 -105.81
C ALA A 767 61.57 12.96 -105.82
N GLU A 768 62.15 13.20 -104.65
CA GLU A 768 63.61 13.37 -104.49
C GLU A 768 64.38 12.07 -104.78
N LEU A 769 63.86 10.90 -104.35
CA LEU A 769 64.50 9.61 -104.59
C LEU A 769 64.52 9.23 -106.07
N ASP A 770 63.42 9.48 -106.80
CA ASP A 770 63.37 9.31 -108.27
C ASP A 770 64.33 10.28 -108.97
N GLY A 771 64.49 11.51 -108.46
CA GLY A 771 65.55 12.44 -108.91
C GLY A 771 66.98 11.96 -108.57
N ALA A 772 67.17 11.24 -107.46
CA ALA A 772 68.48 10.84 -106.94
C ALA A 772 68.96 9.44 -107.40
N TYR A 773 68.11 8.65 -108.06
CA TYR A 773 68.45 7.26 -108.46
C TYR A 773 69.60 7.17 -109.49
N GLY A 774 69.95 8.27 -110.17
CA GLY A 774 71.09 8.35 -111.08
C GLY A 774 72.47 8.19 -110.43
N SER A 775 72.59 8.22 -109.09
CA SER A 775 73.89 8.15 -108.39
C SER A 775 73.87 7.26 -107.14
N ARG A 776 73.62 5.95 -107.34
CA ARG A 776 73.57 4.95 -106.24
C ARG A 776 74.65 3.87 -106.28
N ALA A 777 75.43 3.75 -107.37
CA ALA A 777 76.46 2.71 -107.52
C ALA A 777 77.64 2.86 -106.55
N GLU A 778 78.10 4.08 -106.24
CA GLU A 778 79.32 4.28 -105.44
C GLU A 778 79.10 4.13 -103.93
N ARG A 779 77.89 4.41 -103.41
CA ARG A 779 77.60 4.37 -101.96
C ARG A 779 77.57 2.95 -101.37
N ALA A 780 77.49 1.90 -102.19
CA ALA A 780 77.51 0.51 -101.73
C ALA A 780 78.80 0.14 -100.97
N LYS A 781 79.94 0.80 -101.24
CA LYS A 781 81.22 0.52 -100.57
C LYS A 781 81.35 1.11 -99.15
N ALA A 782 80.48 2.05 -98.76
CA ALA A 782 80.56 2.69 -97.44
C ALA A 782 79.89 1.88 -96.31
N ALA A 783 78.84 1.13 -96.63
CA ALA A 783 77.97 0.48 -95.63
C ALA A 783 78.66 -0.63 -94.82
N GLN A 784 79.63 -1.34 -95.41
CA GLN A 784 80.32 -2.45 -94.74
C GLN A 784 81.29 -2.02 -93.63
N ALA A 785 81.61 -0.72 -93.51
CA ALA A 785 82.47 -0.20 -92.44
C ALA A 785 81.73 -0.03 -91.11
N SER A 786 80.46 0.39 -91.13
CA SER A 786 79.65 0.65 -89.93
C SER A 786 79.14 -0.62 -89.24
N GLU A 787 78.89 -1.69 -90.00
CA GLU A 787 78.33 -2.95 -89.48
C GLU A 787 79.29 -3.63 -88.47
N VAL A 788 80.60 -3.53 -88.70
CA VAL A 788 81.64 -4.06 -87.80
C VAL A 788 81.67 -3.33 -86.45
N GLN A 789 81.33 -2.04 -86.41
CA GLN A 789 81.31 -1.25 -85.17
C GLN A 789 80.08 -1.60 -84.31
N ALA A 790 78.89 -1.69 -84.92
CA ALA A 790 77.64 -2.03 -84.23
C ALA A 790 77.65 -3.44 -83.60
N LEU A 791 78.46 -4.37 -84.13
CA LEU A 791 78.66 -5.70 -83.54
C LEU A 791 79.50 -5.66 -82.26
N ASN A 792 80.45 -4.72 -82.14
CA ASN A 792 81.29 -4.58 -80.95
C ASN A 792 80.50 -3.97 -79.77
N GLU A 793 79.64 -3.00 -80.04
CA GLU A 793 78.77 -2.36 -79.03
C GLU A 793 77.79 -3.35 -78.40
N ARG A 794 77.22 -4.27 -79.19
CA ARG A 794 76.34 -5.34 -78.69
C ARG A 794 77.04 -6.29 -77.70
N ASN A 795 78.30 -6.63 -77.93
CA ASN A 795 79.07 -7.47 -77.00
C ASN A 795 79.27 -6.79 -75.63
N ILE A 796 79.40 -5.46 -75.59
CA ILE A 796 79.52 -4.68 -74.35
C ILE A 796 78.16 -4.67 -73.62
N ALA A 797 77.05 -4.48 -74.34
CA ALA A 797 75.70 -4.50 -73.75
C ALA A 797 75.35 -5.85 -73.10
N VAL A 798 75.58 -6.96 -73.82
CA VAL A 798 75.32 -8.33 -73.31
C VAL A 798 76.16 -8.65 -72.08
N ALA A 799 77.40 -8.15 -72.01
CA ALA A 799 78.26 -8.33 -70.83
C ALA A 799 77.70 -7.62 -69.58
N ALA A 800 77.01 -6.48 -69.75
CA ALA A 800 76.37 -5.75 -68.65
C ALA A 800 75.08 -6.43 -68.17
N GLU A 801 74.26 -6.94 -69.09
CA GLU A 801 73.03 -7.70 -68.78
C GLU A 801 73.34 -8.95 -67.94
N VAL A 802 74.39 -9.71 -68.31
CA VAL A 802 74.87 -10.89 -67.57
C VAL A 802 75.40 -10.53 -66.17
N ALA A 803 75.78 -9.28 -65.91
CA ALA A 803 76.10 -8.82 -64.55
C ALA A 803 74.83 -8.52 -63.73
N SER A 804 73.82 -7.85 -64.33
CA SER A 804 72.55 -7.53 -63.67
C SER A 804 71.74 -8.79 -63.28
N LEU A 805 71.69 -9.81 -64.15
CA LEU A 805 71.01 -11.07 -63.85
C LEU A 805 71.67 -11.82 -62.67
N ARG A 806 72.96 -11.60 -62.42
CA ARG A 806 73.67 -12.20 -61.28
C ARG A 806 73.37 -11.50 -59.95
N SER A 807 73.13 -10.19 -59.94
CA SER A 807 72.70 -9.51 -58.71
C SER A 807 71.26 -9.88 -58.33
N ALA A 808 70.35 -9.92 -59.30
CA ALA A 808 68.95 -10.29 -59.07
C ALA A 808 68.81 -11.72 -58.49
N ASN A 809 69.57 -12.69 -59.01
CA ASN A 809 69.59 -14.05 -58.45
C ASN A 809 70.10 -14.07 -56.98
N ALA A 810 71.11 -13.26 -56.65
CA ALA A 810 71.62 -13.16 -55.29
C ALA A 810 70.67 -12.42 -54.31
N GLU A 811 69.67 -11.68 -54.83
CA GLU A 811 68.58 -11.10 -54.03
C GLU A 811 67.46 -12.12 -53.83
N LEU A 812 67.04 -12.83 -54.89
CA LEU A 812 66.06 -13.93 -54.79
C LEU A 812 66.51 -15.05 -53.84
N GLU A 813 67.80 -15.37 -53.77
CA GLU A 813 68.35 -16.31 -52.77
C GLU A 813 68.23 -15.81 -51.31
N ARG A 814 68.24 -14.49 -51.09
CA ARG A 814 67.99 -13.89 -49.77
C ARG A 814 66.51 -13.91 -49.41
N ASP A 815 65.63 -13.66 -50.37
CA ASP A 815 64.18 -13.74 -50.16
C ASP A 815 63.75 -15.18 -49.88
N LEU A 816 64.24 -16.15 -50.66
CA LEU A 816 63.96 -17.57 -50.41
C LEU A 816 64.50 -18.06 -49.06
N THR A 817 65.62 -17.52 -48.57
CA THR A 817 66.15 -17.89 -47.25
C THR A 817 65.41 -17.18 -46.10
N THR A 818 64.94 -15.95 -46.26
CA THR A 818 64.08 -15.29 -45.26
C THR A 818 62.72 -15.95 -45.17
N PHE A 819 62.05 -16.23 -46.30
CA PHE A 819 60.79 -17.01 -46.33
C PHE A 819 60.94 -18.40 -45.68
N ARG A 820 62.07 -19.09 -45.85
CA ARG A 820 62.34 -20.39 -45.21
C ARG A 820 62.75 -20.29 -43.73
N SER A 821 62.83 -19.09 -43.17
CA SER A 821 63.22 -18.85 -41.76
C SER A 821 62.08 -18.31 -40.89
N ALA A 822 60.98 -17.85 -41.50
CA ALA A 822 59.78 -17.42 -40.77
C ALA A 822 59.04 -18.64 -40.16
N PRO A 823 58.57 -18.56 -38.90
CA PRO A 823 57.70 -19.59 -38.35
C PRO A 823 56.32 -19.56 -39.06
N PRO A 824 55.71 -20.72 -39.34
CA PRO A 824 54.39 -20.76 -39.97
C PRO A 824 53.31 -20.19 -39.04
N GLN A 825 52.65 -19.11 -39.48
CA GLN A 825 51.53 -18.45 -38.79
C GLN A 825 50.40 -19.43 -38.40
N ASP A 826 50.28 -20.53 -39.13
CA ASP A 826 49.29 -21.57 -38.85
C ASP A 826 49.49 -22.20 -37.46
N THR A 827 50.69 -22.20 -36.89
CA THR A 827 50.95 -22.71 -35.52
C THR A 827 50.49 -21.79 -34.39
N GLU A 828 50.07 -20.56 -34.70
CA GLU A 828 49.36 -19.69 -33.77
C GLU A 828 47.85 -19.83 -33.98
N ARG A 829 47.41 -19.93 -35.25
CA ARG A 829 46.01 -20.22 -35.61
C ARG A 829 45.51 -21.55 -35.04
N THR A 830 46.31 -22.63 -35.09
CA THR A 830 45.91 -23.92 -34.50
C THR A 830 45.74 -23.83 -33.00
N LYS A 831 46.60 -23.08 -32.28
CA LYS A 831 46.47 -22.88 -30.83
C LYS A 831 45.21 -22.08 -30.46
N VAL A 832 44.90 -21.04 -31.22
CA VAL A 832 43.66 -20.26 -31.03
C VAL A 832 42.44 -21.16 -31.26
N LEU A 833 42.41 -21.90 -32.38
CA LEU A 833 41.34 -22.87 -32.67
C LEU A 833 41.26 -24.00 -31.63
N GLU A 834 42.38 -24.48 -31.11
CA GLU A 834 42.43 -25.45 -29.99
C GLU A 834 41.79 -24.85 -28.73
N THR A 835 42.10 -23.60 -28.37
CA THR A 835 41.47 -22.93 -27.22
C THR A 835 39.98 -22.64 -27.42
N GLU A 836 39.56 -22.24 -28.62
CA GLU A 836 38.15 -22.02 -28.97
C GLU A 836 37.35 -23.32 -28.95
N LEU A 837 37.91 -24.41 -29.48
CA LEU A 837 37.28 -25.74 -29.42
C LEU A 837 37.21 -26.27 -27.98
N MET A 838 38.20 -26.00 -27.14
CA MET A 838 38.15 -26.34 -25.72
C MET A 838 37.09 -25.53 -24.97
N ALA A 839 36.97 -24.22 -25.23
CA ALA A 839 35.95 -23.36 -24.64
C ALA A 839 34.53 -23.81 -25.04
N LEU A 840 34.27 -23.99 -26.34
CA LEU A 840 32.99 -24.53 -26.82
C LEU A 840 32.69 -25.92 -26.21
N THR A 841 33.72 -26.74 -25.97
CA THR A 841 33.56 -28.05 -25.30
C THR A 841 33.24 -27.93 -23.81
N THR A 842 33.67 -26.88 -23.10
CA THR A 842 33.20 -26.60 -21.74
C THR A 842 31.78 -26.06 -21.74
N ASP A 843 31.46 -25.13 -22.65
CA ASP A 843 30.13 -24.52 -22.76
C ASP A 843 29.06 -25.59 -23.07
N PHE A 844 29.35 -26.54 -23.98
CA PHE A 844 28.47 -27.68 -24.22
C PHE A 844 28.32 -28.61 -23.00
N GLN A 845 29.34 -28.76 -22.16
CA GLN A 845 29.22 -29.55 -20.93
C GLN A 845 28.36 -28.86 -19.89
N ASP A 846 28.50 -27.55 -19.71
CA ASP A 846 27.73 -26.79 -18.74
C ASP A 846 26.27 -26.62 -19.19
N LEU A 847 26.01 -26.36 -20.48
CA LEU A 847 24.66 -26.43 -21.05
C LEU A 847 24.02 -27.82 -20.90
N THR A 848 24.82 -28.89 -20.95
CA THR A 848 24.33 -30.26 -20.68
C THR A 848 24.02 -30.48 -19.20
N ARG A 849 24.82 -29.92 -18.28
CA ARG A 849 24.56 -29.97 -16.83
C ARG A 849 23.29 -29.20 -16.48
N GLU A 850 23.13 -28.00 -17.02
CA GLU A 850 21.94 -27.17 -16.89
C GLU A 850 20.70 -27.87 -17.46
N SER A 851 20.79 -28.43 -18.67
CA SER A 851 19.69 -29.21 -19.27
C SER A 851 19.24 -30.38 -18.39
N LEU A 852 20.19 -31.10 -17.77
CA LEU A 852 19.89 -32.20 -16.83
C LEU A 852 19.32 -31.69 -15.49
N GLN A 853 19.72 -30.51 -15.03
CA GLN A 853 19.14 -29.88 -13.85
C GLN A 853 17.70 -29.42 -14.13
N LEU A 854 17.44 -28.78 -15.27
CA LEU A 854 16.11 -28.37 -15.70
C LEU A 854 15.18 -29.58 -15.94
N GLU A 855 15.69 -30.69 -16.50
CA GLU A 855 14.94 -31.95 -16.53
C GLU A 855 14.66 -32.48 -15.12
N HIS A 856 15.61 -32.39 -14.19
CA HIS A 856 15.38 -32.84 -12.80
C HIS A 856 14.35 -31.97 -12.07
N GLU A 857 14.48 -30.65 -12.11
CA GLU A 857 13.52 -29.71 -11.52
C GLU A 857 12.13 -29.87 -12.14
N ARG A 858 12.05 -30.05 -13.46
CA ARG A 858 10.80 -30.44 -14.12
C ARG A 858 10.22 -31.74 -13.56
N THR A 859 11.01 -32.80 -13.34
CA THR A 859 10.47 -34.03 -12.74
C THR A 859 9.97 -33.80 -11.30
N GLN A 860 10.61 -32.91 -10.52
CA GLN A 860 10.10 -32.54 -9.20
C GLN A 860 8.76 -31.80 -9.30
N LEU A 861 8.62 -30.88 -10.25
CA LEU A 861 7.36 -30.17 -10.52
C LEU A 861 6.27 -31.13 -11.02
N ASP A 862 6.57 -32.06 -11.93
CA ASP A 862 5.63 -33.10 -12.39
C ASP A 862 5.14 -33.96 -11.19
N TYR A 863 6.05 -34.38 -10.28
CA TYR A 863 5.66 -35.09 -9.04
C TYR A 863 4.81 -34.24 -8.08
N LEU A 864 5.07 -32.93 -7.95
CA LEU A 864 4.27 -32.03 -7.14
C LEU A 864 2.88 -31.79 -7.75
N ILE A 865 2.81 -31.65 -9.07
CA ILE A 865 1.56 -31.49 -9.83
C ILE A 865 0.69 -32.75 -9.68
N ASP A 866 1.24 -33.95 -9.85
CA ASP A 866 0.49 -35.20 -9.63
C ASP A 866 0.11 -35.37 -8.15
N GLY A 867 1.00 -35.06 -7.22
CA GLY A 867 0.70 -35.04 -5.78
C GLY A 867 -0.31 -33.96 -5.34
N LEU A 868 -0.63 -32.97 -6.19
CA LEU A 868 -1.73 -32.02 -6.02
C LEU A 868 -3.01 -32.51 -6.72
N ARG A 869 -2.91 -33.12 -7.90
CA ARG A 869 -4.03 -33.78 -8.60
C ARG A 869 -4.66 -34.87 -7.75
N ASP A 870 -3.85 -35.73 -7.12
CA ASP A 870 -4.31 -36.76 -6.18
C ASP A 870 -5.08 -36.17 -5.00
N ARG A 871 -4.64 -35.02 -4.47
CA ARG A 871 -5.32 -34.28 -3.40
C ARG A 871 -6.64 -33.66 -3.88
N VAL A 872 -6.68 -33.12 -5.10
CA VAL A 872 -7.91 -32.60 -5.71
C VAL A 872 -8.90 -33.72 -5.97
N GLU A 873 -8.50 -34.87 -6.54
CA GLU A 873 -9.40 -36.02 -6.73
C GLU A 873 -9.88 -36.59 -5.38
N ALA A 874 -9.03 -36.62 -4.34
CA ALA A 874 -9.45 -37.01 -2.99
C ALA A 874 -10.47 -36.04 -2.37
N LEU A 875 -10.29 -34.73 -2.53
CA LEU A 875 -11.22 -33.69 -2.05
C LEU A 875 -12.52 -33.66 -2.86
N GLU A 876 -12.46 -33.79 -4.19
CA GLU A 876 -13.63 -34.00 -5.04
C GLU A 876 -14.38 -35.28 -4.65
N GLY A 877 -13.65 -36.36 -4.35
CA GLY A 877 -14.18 -37.62 -3.83
C GLY A 877 -14.98 -37.41 -2.55
N GLN A 878 -14.34 -36.85 -1.51
CA GLN A 878 -14.97 -36.51 -0.23
C GLN A 878 -16.18 -35.58 -0.40
N LEU A 879 -16.08 -34.54 -1.23
CA LEU A 879 -17.15 -33.59 -1.51
C LEU A 879 -18.29 -34.25 -2.31
N SER A 880 -18.00 -35.23 -3.17
CA SER A 880 -19.01 -36.03 -3.87
C SER A 880 -19.73 -36.98 -2.92
N ASP A 881 -19.00 -37.60 -1.98
CA ASP A 881 -19.55 -38.52 -0.98
C ASP A 881 -20.35 -37.77 0.11
N GLU A 882 -19.94 -36.55 0.48
CA GLU A 882 -20.74 -35.63 1.31
C GLU A 882 -22.03 -35.20 0.60
N LYS A 883 -21.97 -34.74 -0.65
CA LYS A 883 -23.19 -34.45 -1.44
C LYS A 883 -24.10 -35.68 -1.54
N VAL A 884 -23.52 -36.87 -1.70
CA VAL A 884 -24.20 -38.17 -1.66
C VAL A 884 -24.84 -38.48 -0.31
N ARG A 885 -24.21 -38.10 0.81
CA ARG A 885 -24.69 -38.28 2.19
C ARG A 885 -25.85 -37.33 2.48
N TRP A 886 -25.73 -36.05 2.12
CA TRP A 886 -26.80 -35.06 2.26
C TRP A 886 -28.03 -35.37 1.39
N LEU A 887 -27.84 -35.97 0.20
CA LEU A 887 -28.93 -36.52 -0.60
C LEU A 887 -29.59 -37.76 0.03
N GLY A 888 -28.90 -38.49 0.91
CA GLY A 888 -29.43 -39.63 1.65
C GLY A 888 -30.17 -39.28 2.95
N ILE A 889 -29.99 -38.08 3.49
CA ILE A 889 -30.53 -37.64 4.80
C ILE A 889 -31.87 -36.90 4.67
N LYS A 890 -32.25 -36.43 3.46
CA LYS A 890 -33.49 -35.65 3.22
C LYS A 890 -34.77 -36.50 3.13
N SER A 891 -35.04 -37.29 4.17
CA SER A 891 -36.38 -37.78 4.60
C SER A 891 -36.21 -38.55 5.92
N PRO A 892 -36.75 -38.03 7.04
CA PRO A 892 -38.13 -38.38 7.36
C PRO A 892 -38.97 -37.24 7.97
N ALA A 893 -40.21 -37.58 8.36
CA ALA A 893 -41.12 -36.84 9.25
C ALA A 893 -41.92 -35.64 8.70
N THR A 894 -43.02 -35.96 8.00
CA THR A 894 -44.37 -35.45 8.35
C THR A 894 -45.38 -36.58 8.13
N ALA A 895 -46.16 -36.96 9.16
CA ALA A 895 -47.04 -38.13 9.09
C ALA A 895 -48.42 -37.88 9.71
N GLY A 896 -49.44 -37.79 8.86
CA GLY A 896 -50.87 -37.80 9.21
C GLY A 896 -51.49 -36.44 9.56
N PRO A 897 -52.84 -36.34 9.62
CA PRO A 897 -53.81 -37.44 9.46
C PRO A 897 -54.85 -37.25 8.32
N GLY A 898 -55.37 -38.37 7.80
CA GLY A 898 -56.69 -38.43 7.16
C GLY A 898 -56.79 -38.18 5.64
N GLY A 899 -57.14 -39.23 4.88
CA GLY A 899 -57.47 -39.14 3.45
C GLY A 899 -57.37 -40.50 2.77
N ARG A 900 -58.51 -41.09 2.37
CA ARG A 900 -58.58 -42.44 1.78
C ARG A 900 -59.01 -42.42 0.30
N GLU A 901 -58.36 -43.25 -0.50
CA GLU A 901 -59.02 -44.18 -1.45
C GLU A 901 -59.60 -43.65 -2.78
N SER A 902 -58.75 -43.63 -3.82
CA SER A 902 -59.03 -44.11 -5.20
C SER A 902 -57.68 -44.23 -5.95
N VAL A 903 -57.23 -45.33 -6.57
CA VAL A 903 -57.81 -46.40 -7.43
C VAL A 903 -57.66 -46.13 -8.94
N MET A 904 -56.46 -46.40 -9.44
CA MET A 904 -56.01 -46.98 -10.75
C MET A 904 -54.47 -46.90 -10.72
N GLY A 905 -53.62 -47.82 -11.19
CA GLY A 905 -53.76 -48.93 -12.15
C GLY A 905 -52.87 -48.63 -13.37
N ARG A 906 -51.92 -49.46 -13.83
CA ARG A 906 -51.53 -50.84 -13.46
C ARG A 906 -50.14 -51.19 -14.06
N ALA A 907 -49.33 -51.97 -13.32
CA ALA A 907 -48.05 -52.63 -13.72
C ALA A 907 -46.83 -51.72 -14.01
N GLY A 908 -45.58 -52.19 -13.80
CA GLY A 908 -45.17 -53.38 -13.04
C GLY A 908 -43.82 -53.99 -13.45
N GLY A 909 -42.77 -53.79 -12.63
CA GLY A 909 -41.43 -54.36 -12.81
C GLY A 909 -40.55 -53.58 -13.80
N GLU A 910 -39.25 -53.37 -13.59
CA GLU A 910 -38.36 -53.78 -12.49
C GLU A 910 -37.67 -52.56 -11.84
N GLY A 911 -37.22 -52.70 -10.60
CA GLY A 911 -36.59 -51.61 -9.85
C GLY A 911 -35.15 -51.34 -10.30
N VAL A 912 -34.96 -50.44 -11.28
CA VAL A 912 -33.65 -49.83 -11.56
C VAL A 912 -33.24 -49.01 -10.33
N SER A 913 -32.51 -49.66 -9.42
CA SER A 913 -32.12 -49.10 -8.13
C SER A 913 -31.43 -47.74 -8.30
N VAL A 914 -31.61 -46.85 -7.32
CA VAL A 914 -30.85 -45.58 -7.23
C VAL A 914 -29.34 -45.84 -7.23
N MET A 915 -28.88 -47.03 -6.83
CA MET A 915 -27.49 -47.45 -6.97
C MET A 915 -27.08 -47.70 -8.43
N VAL A 916 -27.96 -48.23 -9.28
CA VAL A 916 -27.73 -48.39 -10.73
C VAL A 916 -27.77 -47.02 -11.41
N LEU A 917 -28.73 -46.15 -11.06
CA LEU A 917 -28.73 -44.76 -11.55
C LEU A 917 -27.46 -43.99 -11.14
N ARG A 918 -26.92 -44.22 -9.93
CA ARG A 918 -25.62 -43.69 -9.49
C ARG A 918 -24.44 -44.33 -10.22
N GLN A 919 -24.50 -45.62 -10.57
CA GLN A 919 -23.46 -46.28 -11.35
C GLN A 919 -23.46 -45.81 -12.81
N GLU A 920 -24.63 -45.69 -13.45
CA GLU A 920 -24.77 -45.15 -14.80
C GLU A 920 -24.45 -43.64 -14.85
N PHE A 921 -24.71 -42.85 -13.79
CA PHE A 921 -24.22 -41.47 -13.70
C PHE A 921 -22.69 -41.41 -13.51
N LYS A 922 -22.11 -42.21 -12.60
CA LYS A 922 -20.64 -42.30 -12.45
C LYS A 922 -19.96 -42.90 -13.69
N ARG A 923 -20.67 -43.70 -14.49
CA ARG A 923 -20.24 -44.22 -15.80
C ARG A 923 -20.29 -43.12 -16.85
N MET A 924 -21.43 -42.47 -17.05
CA MET A 924 -21.62 -41.33 -17.96
C MET A 924 -20.55 -40.25 -17.73
N MET A 925 -20.29 -39.88 -16.47
CA MET A 925 -19.25 -38.90 -16.10
C MET A 925 -17.82 -39.40 -16.32
N ARG A 926 -17.59 -40.70 -16.52
CA ARG A 926 -16.31 -41.26 -16.99
C ARG A 926 -16.27 -41.38 -18.52
N GLU A 927 -17.39 -41.72 -19.15
CA GLU A 927 -17.55 -41.79 -20.62
C GLU A 927 -17.36 -40.40 -21.24
N THR A 928 -17.96 -39.34 -20.69
CA THR A 928 -17.75 -37.96 -21.17
C THR A 928 -16.32 -37.45 -20.96
N ARG A 929 -15.67 -37.77 -19.82
CA ARG A 929 -14.24 -37.49 -19.59
C ARG A 929 -13.36 -38.25 -20.61
N ALA A 930 -13.66 -39.53 -20.85
CA ALA A 930 -12.93 -40.36 -21.82
C ALA A 930 -13.15 -39.88 -23.26
N GLU A 931 -14.33 -39.34 -23.58
CA GLU A 931 -14.65 -38.72 -24.86
C GLU A 931 -13.95 -37.38 -25.04
N GLY A 932 -13.86 -36.54 -24.01
CA GLY A 932 -13.04 -35.33 -24.03
C GLY A 932 -11.56 -35.63 -24.31
N VAL A 933 -11.00 -36.64 -23.64
CA VAL A 933 -9.61 -37.11 -23.90
C VAL A 933 -9.47 -37.73 -25.30
N ARG A 934 -10.50 -38.44 -25.79
CA ARG A 934 -10.51 -39.02 -27.15
C ARG A 934 -10.60 -37.92 -28.22
N ALA A 935 -11.37 -36.86 -27.98
CA ALA A 935 -11.49 -35.70 -28.84
C ALA A 935 -10.17 -34.91 -28.90
N LEU A 936 -9.54 -34.63 -27.74
CA LEU A 936 -8.22 -34.00 -27.70
C LEU A 936 -7.14 -34.82 -28.41
N ARG A 937 -7.17 -36.15 -28.32
CA ARG A 937 -6.27 -37.03 -29.09
C ARG A 937 -6.57 -36.99 -30.58
N ALA A 938 -7.84 -37.06 -30.98
CA ALA A 938 -8.24 -36.92 -32.38
C ALA A 938 -7.81 -35.55 -32.95
N GLU A 939 -7.92 -34.47 -32.17
CA GLU A 939 -7.46 -33.13 -32.54
C GLU A 939 -5.94 -33.07 -32.65
N GLN A 940 -5.18 -33.65 -31.71
CA GLN A 940 -3.71 -33.75 -31.81
C GLN A 940 -3.26 -34.57 -33.02
N ASP A 941 -3.97 -35.66 -33.35
CA ASP A 941 -3.68 -36.45 -34.55
C ASP A 941 -4.14 -35.75 -35.84
N HIS A 942 -5.17 -34.88 -35.80
CA HIS A 942 -5.50 -33.97 -36.89
C HIS A 942 -4.45 -32.86 -37.05
N ARG A 943 -3.91 -32.29 -35.96
CA ARG A 943 -2.77 -31.36 -36.01
C ARG A 943 -1.53 -32.05 -36.59
N ARG A 944 -1.24 -33.30 -36.23
CA ARG A 944 -0.18 -34.13 -36.85
C ARG A 944 -0.46 -34.44 -38.33
N ALA A 945 -1.71 -34.67 -38.73
CA ALA A 945 -2.09 -34.85 -40.12
C ALA A 945 -1.88 -33.55 -40.93
N LEU A 946 -2.27 -32.40 -40.37
CA LEU A 946 -2.03 -31.08 -40.98
C LEU A 946 -0.54 -30.74 -41.01
N GLU A 947 0.24 -31.05 -39.97
CA GLU A 947 1.70 -30.90 -39.98
C GLU A 947 2.37 -31.79 -41.02
N THR A 948 1.95 -33.04 -41.17
CA THR A 948 2.52 -33.95 -42.18
C THR A 948 2.08 -33.56 -43.58
N GLN A 949 0.89 -33.01 -43.78
CA GLN A 949 0.47 -32.36 -45.02
C GLN A 949 1.26 -31.07 -45.29
N LEU A 950 1.49 -30.21 -44.30
CA LEU A 950 2.34 -29.01 -44.42
C LEU A 950 3.80 -29.37 -44.74
N ARG A 951 4.33 -30.44 -44.14
CA ARG A 951 5.66 -30.99 -44.49
C ARG A 951 5.66 -31.53 -45.93
N HIS A 952 4.62 -32.25 -46.37
CA HIS A 952 4.49 -32.67 -47.77
C HIS A 952 4.37 -31.47 -48.72
N LEU A 953 3.60 -30.43 -48.40
CA LEU A 953 3.51 -29.21 -49.18
C LEU A 953 4.85 -28.45 -49.22
N ARG A 954 5.61 -28.40 -48.12
CA ARG A 954 6.95 -27.82 -48.07
C ARG A 954 8.00 -28.65 -48.83
N HIS A 955 7.79 -29.96 -49.00
CA HIS A 955 8.62 -30.82 -49.84
C HIS A 955 8.19 -30.83 -51.32
N ALA A 956 6.91 -30.61 -51.62
CA ALA A 956 6.37 -30.49 -52.98
C ALA A 956 6.57 -29.08 -53.57
N HIS A 957 6.61 -28.06 -52.71
CA HIS A 957 6.95 -26.68 -53.03
C HIS A 957 8.24 -26.25 -52.30
N PRO A 958 9.43 -26.72 -52.74
CA PRO A 958 10.69 -26.16 -52.28
C PRO A 958 10.82 -24.72 -52.81
N SER A 959 10.47 -23.75 -51.98
CA SER A 959 10.54 -22.32 -52.31
C SER A 959 11.99 -21.90 -52.63
N PRO A 960 12.26 -21.20 -53.75
CA PRO A 960 13.62 -20.89 -54.20
C PRO A 960 14.21 -19.69 -53.44
N SER A 961 14.89 -19.95 -52.32
CA SER A 961 15.55 -18.90 -51.51
C SER A 961 16.92 -19.32 -50.96
N SER A 962 17.72 -20.07 -51.73
CA SER A 962 19.08 -20.47 -51.35
C SER A 962 19.96 -20.96 -52.52
N ARG A 963 19.91 -20.31 -53.70
CA ARG A 963 20.64 -20.81 -54.89
C ARG A 963 21.18 -19.80 -55.91
N GLU A 964 21.71 -18.67 -55.46
CA GLU A 964 22.50 -17.76 -56.34
C GLU A 964 23.87 -17.41 -55.74
N ALA A 965 24.84 -18.32 -55.89
CA ALA A 965 26.26 -18.05 -55.60
C ALA A 965 27.24 -19.07 -56.24
N SER A 966 27.03 -19.53 -57.49
CA SER A 966 28.10 -20.24 -58.23
C SER A 966 27.85 -20.41 -59.75
N ALA A 967 28.88 -20.04 -60.52
CA ALA A 967 29.21 -20.47 -61.89
C ALA A 967 28.67 -19.66 -63.10
N THR A 968 29.45 -18.67 -63.53
CA THR A 968 29.50 -18.19 -64.93
C THR A 968 30.97 -18.12 -65.39
N ARG A 969 31.35 -18.94 -66.38
CA ARG A 969 32.75 -19.18 -66.78
C ARG A 969 33.25 -18.22 -67.87
N ALA A 970 34.57 -18.08 -68.01
CA ALA A 970 35.24 -17.57 -69.21
C ALA A 970 36.47 -18.45 -69.60
N PRO A 971 36.86 -18.58 -70.90
CA PRO A 971 37.96 -19.46 -71.40
C PRO A 971 39.07 -18.68 -72.19
N PRO A 972 40.04 -19.31 -72.89
CA PRO A 972 40.89 -20.48 -72.58
C PRO A 972 42.42 -20.37 -72.95
N GLY A 973 43.29 -21.00 -72.16
CA GLY A 973 44.64 -21.50 -72.58
C GLY A 973 45.75 -20.47 -72.89
N PRO A 974 46.95 -20.88 -73.38
CA PRO A 974 47.47 -22.25 -73.57
C PRO A 974 48.89 -22.50 -72.96
N ASN A 975 49.41 -23.74 -73.11
CA ASN A 975 50.80 -24.22 -72.82
C ASN A 975 51.26 -24.24 -71.34
N GLY A 976 52.14 -25.16 -70.89
CA GLY A 976 52.57 -26.43 -71.49
C GLY A 976 53.89 -27.03 -70.95
N THR A 977 53.90 -28.36 -70.71
CA THR A 977 55.06 -29.29 -70.73
C THR A 977 56.10 -29.35 -69.58
N LEU A 978 56.57 -30.59 -69.28
CA LEU A 978 57.76 -31.02 -68.51
C LEU A 978 57.73 -30.76 -66.97
N THR A 979 57.88 -31.71 -66.01
CA THR A 979 58.79 -32.87 -65.74
C THR A 979 60.24 -32.49 -65.37
N PRO A 980 61.00 -33.22 -64.50
CA PRO A 980 60.74 -34.54 -63.88
C PRO A 980 61.13 -34.66 -62.36
N ASN A 981 61.25 -35.91 -61.86
CA ASN A 981 62.02 -36.40 -60.68
C ASN A 981 61.51 -36.08 -59.24
N VAL A 982 61.39 -37.00 -58.25
CA VAL A 982 61.88 -38.40 -57.96
C VAL A 982 63.37 -38.47 -57.56
N PRO A 983 63.83 -39.22 -56.53
CA PRO A 983 63.20 -40.23 -55.63
C PRO A 983 63.14 -39.72 -54.14
N SER A 984 63.10 -40.47 -53.02
CA SER A 984 63.48 -41.87 -52.74
C SER A 984 63.07 -42.40 -51.34
N THR A 985 62.79 -43.71 -51.24
CA THR A 985 63.08 -44.66 -50.10
C THR A 985 62.53 -44.39 -48.67
N SER A 986 62.16 -45.40 -47.85
CA SER A 986 61.96 -46.86 -48.05
C SER A 986 61.36 -47.55 -46.79
N HIS A 987 60.99 -48.84 -46.94
CA HIS A 987 60.81 -49.86 -45.88
C HIS A 987 59.59 -49.72 -44.93
N THR A 988 58.96 -50.77 -44.37
CA THR A 988 58.99 -52.25 -44.61
C THR A 988 57.78 -52.90 -43.91
N ALA A 989 57.38 -54.11 -44.33
CA ALA A 989 56.71 -55.15 -43.52
C ALA A 989 55.26 -54.86 -43.02
N ASN A 990 54.40 -55.86 -42.73
CA ASN A 990 54.22 -57.22 -43.29
C ASN A 990 52.81 -57.76 -42.89
N SER A 991 52.38 -58.91 -43.44
CA SER A 991 51.12 -59.62 -43.11
C SER A 991 49.85 -58.89 -43.63
N SER A 992 48.88 -59.46 -44.37
CA SER A 992 48.22 -60.80 -44.37
C SER A 992 47.44 -61.07 -43.07
N VAL A 993 46.24 -61.66 -43.07
CA VAL A 993 45.69 -62.74 -43.93
C VAL A 993 44.23 -62.48 -44.39
N SER A 994 43.81 -63.15 -45.46
CA SER A 994 42.47 -63.20 -46.05
C SER A 994 41.35 -63.75 -45.14
N GLY A 995 40.07 -63.52 -45.49
CA GLY A 995 38.94 -64.23 -44.86
C GLY A 995 37.58 -63.98 -45.53
N ASN A 996 37.13 -64.87 -46.40
CA ASN A 996 35.81 -64.81 -47.05
C ASN A 996 34.65 -65.06 -46.07
N GLY A 997 33.48 -64.47 -46.36
CA GLY A 997 32.32 -65.31 -46.70
C GLY A 997 31.10 -65.35 -45.76
N LEU A 998 29.96 -64.96 -46.33
CA LEU A 998 28.64 -65.61 -46.27
C LEU A 998 27.93 -65.90 -44.91
N MET A 999 26.83 -65.15 -44.73
CA MET A 999 25.43 -65.67 -44.62
C MET A 999 24.83 -66.24 -43.30
N VAL A 1000 23.55 -65.81 -43.12
CA VAL A 1000 22.38 -66.54 -42.58
C VAL A 1000 22.06 -66.50 -41.06
N ASN A 1001 20.96 -65.79 -40.77
CA ASN A 1001 19.88 -65.97 -39.78
C ASN A 1001 20.17 -66.32 -38.31
N GLY A 1002 19.63 -65.50 -37.40
CA GLY A 1002 19.41 -65.86 -35.97
C GLY A 1002 18.47 -64.87 -35.26
N HIS A 1003 17.28 -65.33 -34.84
CA HIS A 1003 16.25 -64.53 -34.15
C HIS A 1003 16.68 -64.07 -32.73
N GLY A 1004 16.17 -62.94 -32.24
CA GLY A 1004 16.07 -62.68 -30.78
C GLY A 1004 15.95 -61.22 -30.35
N ASN A 1005 14.97 -60.92 -29.49
CA ASN A 1005 14.64 -59.62 -28.88
C ASN A 1005 15.82 -58.68 -28.53
N GLY A 1006 15.61 -57.38 -28.78
CA GLY A 1006 16.36 -56.27 -28.18
C GLY A 1006 15.42 -55.15 -27.76
N HIS A 1007 15.77 -54.45 -26.67
CA HIS A 1007 15.11 -53.22 -26.22
C HIS A 1007 15.90 -51.99 -26.69
N ASP A 1008 15.35 -50.82 -26.33
CA ASP A 1008 16.05 -49.54 -26.13
C ASP A 1008 16.23 -48.55 -27.32
N ARG A 1009 16.66 -47.35 -26.93
CA ARG A 1009 16.57 -46.07 -27.65
C ARG A 1009 17.83 -45.74 -28.46
N GLY A 1010 17.66 -44.76 -29.36
CA GLY A 1010 18.69 -44.25 -30.27
C GLY A 1010 18.41 -44.74 -31.70
N GLY A 1011 18.61 -43.93 -32.74
CA GLY A 1011 19.24 -42.61 -32.82
C GLY A 1011 20.17 -42.57 -34.03
N SER A 1012 20.40 -41.39 -34.60
CA SER A 1012 21.26 -41.17 -35.80
C SER A 1012 20.70 -41.72 -37.14
N THR A 1013 21.01 -41.18 -38.32
CA THR A 1013 21.61 -39.88 -38.73
C THR A 1013 21.38 -39.66 -40.23
N THR A 1014 20.94 -38.47 -40.63
CA THR A 1014 21.40 -37.75 -41.85
C THR A 1014 21.11 -36.26 -41.60
N SER A 1015 22.07 -35.40 -41.22
CA SER A 1015 23.32 -34.96 -41.88
C SER A 1015 23.13 -33.77 -42.82
N PHE A 1016 24.19 -32.95 -42.91
CA PHE A 1016 24.26 -31.60 -43.50
C PHE A 1016 23.52 -30.48 -42.74
N LEU A 1017 24.01 -29.24 -42.72
CA LEU A 1017 25.35 -28.64 -42.54
C LEU A 1017 25.24 -27.15 -42.83
N SER A 1018 25.96 -26.31 -42.06
CA SER A 1018 26.35 -24.94 -42.44
C SER A 1018 25.22 -23.88 -42.54
N SER A 1019 25.46 -22.58 -42.40
CA SER A 1019 26.34 -21.79 -41.50
C SER A 1019 26.04 -20.30 -41.77
N SER A 1020 26.37 -19.41 -40.82
CA SER A 1020 26.56 -17.96 -41.01
C SER A 1020 25.30 -17.15 -41.38
N ALA A 1021 24.83 -16.25 -40.51
CA ALA A 1021 25.32 -14.87 -40.30
C ALA A 1021 24.67 -13.85 -41.27
N ALA A 1022 24.63 -12.54 -40.97
CA ALA A 1022 25.35 -11.81 -39.93
C ALA A 1022 24.61 -10.58 -39.40
N VAL A 1023 24.80 -10.27 -38.11
CA VAL A 1023 25.14 -8.91 -37.66
C VAL A 1023 25.90 -8.98 -36.34
#